data_AF-A0A3M8EV87-F1
#
_entry.id   AF-A0A3M8EV87-F1
#
_cell.length_a   1.000
_cell.length_b   1.000
_cell.length_c   1.000
_cell.angle_alpha   90.00
_cell.angle_beta   90.00
_cell.angle_gamma   90.00
#
_symmetry.space_group_name_H-M   'P 1'
#
loop_
_entity.id
_entity.type
_entity.pdbx_description
1 polymer ?
#
loop_
_entity_poly.entity_id
_entity_poly.type
_entity_poly.pdbx_seq_one_letter_code
_entity_poly.pdbx_strand_id
1 'polypeptide(L)'
;MGTVNRIQRCNGDLAVFSALAVAVLSALLLFLPAGEAIAGTITTCSGCHGMPPVDASFRAISTGRFGGNHNTHSWASGGGSNCAKCHRMPSTNYHRDGKINLAGNINNSPVQARYRNMTTVPHNATPVFGTCSNVNCHFEAVTPTWGGALFSAPADCNRCHGAPPSGGATGAAGSHAKHDQYYAGAANCQKCHSNNTTFSHATSAGHRNLNISFAAAPNNGSGAYSGALNDYLPSQPNAFGSCTATYCHSPGNKASSFDAPNQAATWGGSLTCTGCHKSNNASGDIIASGSHSRHVNATKFYTIGCTKCHAATVNSTMTITDTSAHVNGKVNIRFNSLTTAVNGTYGGQATPYAKDPGTAYGQCNNVYCHSNAQNNGGVGITYTQPTWGNAGSGACGTCHGTNHSFAAEIATGSHTKHLASTVYTGTARCLMCHNVGGLAFDGSCNNSCHSATSKHTDGRVDLIFPSNFGATAVYNGTPRPGDGYNTCSNISCHYSTTTPAWGTATPITCVGCHSLAVLLASGAHAKHISATAVPTLYNYTANRSTAGEYDFGCSNCHPISSTNHYNSAINVTLKNNEAGVGSLRTKNSATAVGINVANSGITGTSKTSIRCSMTYCHSNGNPNNLIYATTPDWYGGSFTGDRCANCHGNAPNSTIAGSKSHYNRKFLGYTSMPGGHQIGIHAMGIYSSPSGLAKAGTSGRSSHGNAATATTISCNICHYLTVTTARNDDNTVCKTCHYAGNTVGAQTGNLAAIANKSKHVNGLVNVDFKPVTMLSKAQVRQKYYVTHAYSSVWKRNGGYKVSGSHDSAKTPFNTATMWDGSTKTCSNIACHNGNSVKWTDNDGATECISCHGSL
;
A
#
# COMPACT_ATOMS: atom_id res chain seq x y z
N MET A 1 76.94 11.83 56.39
CA MET A 1 77.83 11.87 57.57
C MET A 1 77.46 10.66 58.43
N GLY A 2 78.36 9.77 58.87
CA GLY A 2 79.80 9.63 58.59
C GLY A 2 80.39 8.36 59.24
N THR A 3 81.57 7.93 58.75
CA THR A 3 82.57 7.08 59.45
C THR A 3 82.14 5.79 60.18
N VAL A 4 82.15 4.68 59.41
CA VAL A 4 82.95 3.45 59.64
C VAL A 4 83.84 3.40 60.90
N ASN A 5 83.85 2.27 61.61
CA ASN A 5 85.12 1.67 62.08
C ASN A 5 85.09 0.14 62.32
N ARG A 6 86.27 -0.51 62.34
CA ARG A 6 86.50 -1.95 62.59
C ARG A 6 87.34 -2.18 63.84
N ILE A 7 87.08 -3.28 64.56
CA ILE A 7 88.01 -4.02 65.43
C ILE A 7 87.65 -5.50 65.22
N GLN A 8 88.46 -6.43 64.69
CA GLN A 8 89.89 -6.79 64.79
C GLN A 8 90.18 -7.80 65.92
N ARG A 9 90.96 -8.84 65.59
CA ARG A 9 91.22 -10.03 66.44
C ARG A 9 92.32 -9.77 67.47
N CYS A 10 92.26 -10.50 68.58
CA CYS A 10 93.43 -10.89 69.38
C CYS A 10 93.49 -12.43 69.46
N ASN A 11 94.69 -13.01 69.47
CA ASN A 11 94.91 -14.46 69.57
C ASN A 11 96.33 -14.74 70.10
N GLY A 12 96.51 -15.88 70.79
CA GLY A 12 97.78 -16.35 71.37
C GLY A 12 97.92 -16.05 72.88
N ASP A 13 98.74 -16.74 73.68
CA ASP A 13 99.45 -18.05 73.61
C ASP A 13 99.83 -18.42 75.08
N LEU A 14 100.56 -19.48 75.50
CA LEU A 14 101.38 -20.53 74.87
C LEU A 14 101.47 -21.76 75.82
N ALA A 15 101.42 -23.01 75.32
CA ALA A 15 101.92 -24.19 76.05
C ALA A 15 102.18 -25.42 75.15
N VAL A 16 103.32 -26.09 75.30
CA VAL A 16 103.70 -27.32 74.55
C VAL A 16 104.27 -28.38 75.49
N PHE A 17 103.49 -29.46 75.72
CA PHE A 17 103.91 -30.78 76.23
C PHE A 17 102.74 -31.77 75.94
N SER A 18 102.91 -33.05 75.61
CA SER A 18 104.11 -33.84 75.26
C SER A 18 103.72 -34.97 74.31
N ALA A 19 104.37 -35.09 73.14
CA ALA A 19 103.84 -35.87 72.00
C ALA A 19 104.06 -37.40 72.03
N LEU A 20 104.67 -37.97 73.08
CA LEU A 20 105.15 -39.36 73.06
C LEU A 20 104.17 -40.40 73.68
N ALA A 21 103.16 -39.98 74.44
CA ALA A 21 102.24 -40.89 75.13
C ALA A 21 101.10 -41.45 74.26
N VAL A 22 100.74 -40.75 73.18
CA VAL A 22 99.54 -41.07 72.36
C VAL A 22 99.77 -42.31 71.48
N ALA A 23 100.95 -42.46 70.90
CA ALA A 23 101.24 -43.52 69.93
C ALA A 23 101.13 -44.94 70.52
N VAL A 24 101.46 -45.13 71.80
CA VAL A 24 101.36 -46.43 72.48
C VAL A 24 99.91 -46.79 72.80
N LEU A 25 99.07 -45.79 73.11
CA LEU A 25 97.66 -46.02 73.44
C LEU A 25 96.83 -46.39 72.19
N SER A 26 97.19 -45.86 71.02
CA SER A 26 96.54 -46.22 69.74
C SER A 26 96.78 -47.67 69.31
N ALA A 27 97.87 -48.31 69.74
CA ALA A 27 98.21 -49.67 69.35
C ALA A 27 97.38 -50.75 70.10
N LEU A 28 96.98 -50.49 71.35
CA LEU A 28 96.22 -51.46 72.17
C LEU A 28 94.74 -51.59 71.75
N LEU A 29 94.19 -50.62 71.02
CA LEU A 29 92.78 -50.62 70.61
C LEU A 29 92.47 -51.57 69.43
N LEU A 30 93.49 -52.18 68.81
CA LEU A 30 93.35 -53.06 67.64
C LEU A 30 92.95 -54.51 67.97
N PHE A 31 92.79 -54.87 69.25
CA PHE A 31 92.51 -56.23 69.70
C PHE A 31 91.25 -56.37 70.59
N LEU A 32 90.30 -55.44 70.48
CA LEU A 32 88.96 -55.62 71.06
C LEU A 32 88.06 -56.39 70.09
N PRO A 33 87.31 -57.43 70.55
CA PRO A 33 86.38 -58.15 69.69
C PRO A 33 85.20 -57.26 69.27
N ALA A 34 84.77 -57.39 68.02
CA ALA A 34 83.63 -56.64 67.50
C ALA A 34 82.32 -57.11 68.15
N GLY A 35 81.81 -56.33 69.11
CA GLY A 35 80.48 -56.53 69.67
C GLY A 35 79.40 -56.30 68.62
N GLU A 36 78.39 -57.16 68.58
CA GLU A 36 77.27 -57.03 67.64
C GLU A 36 76.52 -55.71 67.84
N ALA A 37 76.28 -54.99 66.75
CA ALA A 37 75.55 -53.72 66.78
C ALA A 37 74.04 -53.96 66.99
N ILE A 38 73.63 -54.11 68.26
CA ILE A 38 72.23 -54.20 68.65
C ILE A 38 71.47 -52.98 68.10
N ALA A 39 70.50 -53.23 67.23
CA ALA A 39 69.70 -52.17 66.63
C ALA A 39 68.86 -51.45 67.69
N GLY A 40 69.28 -50.24 68.07
CA GLY A 40 68.63 -49.44 69.10
C GLY A 40 67.15 -49.21 68.81
N THR A 41 66.31 -49.39 69.83
CA THR A 41 64.84 -49.33 69.69
C THR A 41 64.39 -47.93 69.25
N ILE A 42 63.98 -47.78 68.00
CA ILE A 42 63.45 -46.50 67.51
C ILE A 42 62.04 -46.27 68.07
N THR A 43 61.96 -45.47 69.13
CA THR A 43 60.71 -45.16 69.86
C THR A 43 59.98 -43.91 69.34
N THR A 44 60.59 -43.14 68.42
CA THR A 44 60.04 -41.89 67.90
C THR A 44 60.12 -41.82 66.38
N CYS A 45 59.12 -41.20 65.74
CA CYS A 45 59.04 -41.09 64.28
C CYS A 45 60.23 -40.34 63.68
N SER A 46 60.79 -39.37 64.42
CA SER A 46 62.01 -38.65 64.10
C SER A 46 63.24 -39.55 63.92
N GLY A 47 63.34 -40.66 64.67
CA GLY A 47 64.44 -41.63 64.52
C GLY A 47 64.32 -42.52 63.27
N CYS A 48 63.12 -42.68 62.70
CA CYS A 48 62.92 -43.44 61.45
C CYS A 48 63.09 -42.57 60.19
N HIS A 49 62.60 -41.32 60.22
CA HIS A 49 62.43 -40.50 59.01
C HIS A 49 62.73 -39.00 59.18
N GLY A 50 63.10 -38.52 60.38
CA GLY A 50 63.02 -37.09 60.71
C GLY A 50 61.57 -36.58 60.81
N MET A 51 61.36 -35.40 61.41
CA MET A 51 60.05 -34.74 61.45
C MET A 51 60.17 -33.22 61.22
N PRO A 52 59.49 -32.66 60.20
CA PRO A 52 58.86 -33.39 59.09
C PRO A 52 59.90 -34.16 58.25
N PRO A 53 59.48 -35.15 57.43
CA PRO A 53 60.30 -35.60 56.31
C PRO A 53 60.62 -34.42 55.38
N VAL A 54 61.83 -34.40 54.82
CA VAL A 54 62.27 -33.30 53.93
C VAL A 54 61.62 -33.38 52.55
N ASP A 55 61.53 -32.24 51.87
CA ASP A 55 61.06 -32.20 50.49
C ASP A 55 62.16 -32.70 49.53
N ALA A 56 61.87 -33.78 48.79
CA ALA A 56 62.83 -34.43 47.89
C ALA A 56 62.14 -35.34 46.87
N SER A 57 62.64 -35.42 45.63
CA SER A 57 62.13 -36.33 44.59
C SER A 57 62.53 -37.81 44.79
N PHE A 58 63.16 -38.18 45.91
CA PHE A 58 63.66 -39.51 46.19
C PHE A 58 63.62 -39.84 47.69
N ARG A 59 63.69 -41.13 48.04
CA ARG A 59 63.82 -41.60 49.43
C ARG A 59 65.29 -41.49 49.86
N ALA A 60 65.63 -40.66 50.85
CA ALA A 60 67.02 -40.48 51.27
C ALA A 60 67.46 -41.66 52.16
N ILE A 61 68.11 -42.65 51.53
CA ILE A 61 68.44 -43.97 52.11
C ILE A 61 69.14 -43.85 53.47
N SER A 62 70.12 -42.95 53.60
CA SER A 62 70.94 -42.72 54.80
C SER A 62 70.19 -42.17 56.03
N THR A 63 68.94 -41.77 55.89
CA THR A 63 68.13 -41.14 56.96
C THR A 63 66.69 -41.62 57.00
N GLY A 64 66.36 -42.66 56.21
CA GLY A 64 65.02 -43.21 56.04
C GLY A 64 63.98 -42.27 55.42
N ARG A 65 64.27 -40.96 55.26
CA ARG A 65 63.35 -39.89 54.80
C ARG A 65 62.61 -40.28 53.53
N PHE A 66 61.28 -40.18 53.57
CA PHE A 66 60.41 -40.45 52.44
C PHE A 66 60.24 -39.20 51.57
N GLY A 67 60.25 -39.36 50.24
CA GLY A 67 60.19 -38.25 49.29
C GLY A 67 58.80 -37.62 49.11
N GLY A 68 58.75 -36.54 48.35
CA GLY A 68 57.57 -35.72 48.08
C GLY A 68 57.66 -34.34 48.72
N ASN A 69 56.52 -33.77 49.11
CA ASN A 69 56.38 -32.39 49.59
C ASN A 69 55.92 -32.33 51.05
N HIS A 70 56.53 -33.12 51.93
CA HIS A 70 56.15 -33.23 53.35
C HIS A 70 56.41 -31.96 54.17
N ASN A 71 57.58 -31.34 54.03
CA ASN A 71 57.92 -30.12 54.72
C ASN A 71 57.03 -28.96 54.24
N THR A 72 56.81 -28.86 52.93
CA THR A 72 55.84 -27.95 52.29
C THR A 72 54.42 -28.05 52.85
N HIS A 73 53.91 -29.25 53.15
CA HIS A 73 52.57 -29.45 53.71
C HIS A 73 52.52 -29.44 55.25
N SER A 74 53.65 -29.22 55.92
CA SER A 74 53.76 -29.20 57.38
C SER A 74 54.12 -27.82 57.89
N TRP A 75 53.43 -27.34 58.93
CA TRP A 75 53.74 -26.05 59.54
C TRP A 75 54.57 -26.29 60.82
N ALA A 76 55.73 -25.64 60.90
CA ALA A 76 56.57 -25.42 62.08
C ALA A 76 56.65 -26.59 63.10
N SER A 77 57.59 -27.52 62.88
CA SER A 77 58.16 -28.42 63.92
C SER A 77 57.18 -29.04 64.93
N GLY A 78 55.98 -29.43 64.46
CA GLY A 78 54.90 -29.95 65.31
C GLY A 78 54.84 -31.49 65.34
N GLY A 79 54.47 -32.04 66.49
CA GLY A 79 54.37 -33.49 66.72
C GLY A 79 53.23 -34.20 65.96
N GLY A 80 53.00 -35.47 66.30
CA GLY A 80 52.15 -36.40 65.54
C GLY A 80 50.71 -35.96 65.25
N SER A 81 50.15 -35.00 66.00
CA SER A 81 48.84 -34.39 65.71
C SER A 81 48.78 -33.65 64.37
N ASN A 82 49.89 -33.14 63.85
CA ASN A 82 49.96 -32.62 62.49
C ASN A 82 49.90 -33.74 61.44
N CYS A 83 50.59 -34.86 61.68
CA CYS A 83 50.63 -36.00 60.78
C CYS A 83 49.28 -36.73 60.71
N ALA A 84 48.54 -36.75 61.83
CA ALA A 84 47.20 -37.31 61.94
C ALA A 84 46.14 -36.63 61.05
N LYS A 85 46.42 -35.42 60.52
CA LYS A 85 45.54 -34.71 59.57
C LYS A 85 45.45 -35.42 58.20
N CYS A 86 46.52 -36.11 57.80
CA CYS A 86 46.63 -36.78 56.50
C CYS A 86 46.70 -38.30 56.63
N HIS A 87 47.15 -38.82 57.77
CA HIS A 87 47.34 -40.25 58.03
C HIS A 87 46.52 -40.74 59.22
N ARG A 88 45.99 -41.96 59.13
CA ARG A 88 45.35 -42.61 60.28
C ARG A 88 46.45 -43.09 61.24
N MET A 89 46.70 -42.38 62.34
CA MET A 89 47.78 -42.69 63.29
C MET A 89 47.25 -43.00 64.70
N PRO A 90 46.92 -44.27 65.03
CA PRO A 90 46.47 -44.67 66.36
C PRO A 90 47.61 -44.85 67.39
N SER A 91 48.87 -44.95 66.95
CA SER A 91 50.05 -45.03 67.83
C SER A 91 51.33 -44.66 67.08
N THR A 92 52.44 -44.47 67.82
CA THR A 92 53.77 -44.08 67.28
C THR A 92 54.47 -45.17 66.46
N ASN A 93 53.95 -46.41 66.43
CA ASN A 93 54.54 -47.57 65.76
C ASN A 93 53.79 -47.99 64.47
N TYR A 94 52.89 -47.15 63.96
CA TYR A 94 52.09 -47.47 62.77
C TYR A 94 52.95 -47.58 61.49
N HIS A 95 52.37 -48.12 60.41
CA HIS A 95 53.04 -48.44 59.13
C HIS A 95 54.29 -49.36 59.18
N ARG A 96 54.61 -49.96 60.33
CA ARG A 96 55.61 -51.06 60.45
C ARG A 96 55.15 -52.38 59.81
N ASP A 97 53.85 -52.50 59.49
CA ASP A 97 53.25 -53.56 58.68
C ASP A 97 53.47 -53.35 57.15
N GLY A 98 54.29 -52.36 56.78
CA GLY A 98 54.56 -51.99 55.39
C GLY A 98 53.44 -51.17 54.73
N LYS A 99 52.46 -50.65 55.49
CA LYS A 99 51.28 -49.98 54.93
C LYS A 99 51.05 -48.58 55.53
N ILE A 100 51.16 -47.56 54.69
CA ILE A 100 50.85 -46.17 55.05
C ILE A 100 49.36 -45.95 54.80
N ASN A 101 48.59 -45.73 55.87
CA ASN A 101 47.15 -45.53 55.82
C ASN A 101 46.83 -44.02 55.81
N LEU A 102 46.00 -43.57 54.88
CA LEU A 102 45.47 -42.20 54.88
C LEU A 102 44.37 -42.04 55.95
N ALA A 103 44.19 -40.82 56.45
CA ALA A 103 42.97 -40.45 57.16
C ALA A 103 41.79 -40.41 56.16
N GLY A 104 40.62 -40.91 56.56
CA GLY A 104 39.48 -41.01 55.64
C GLY A 104 38.88 -39.66 55.23
N ASN A 105 38.95 -38.67 56.11
CA ASN A 105 38.25 -37.40 56.04
C ASN A 105 39.23 -36.20 56.12
N ILE A 106 40.26 -36.19 55.26
CA ILE A 106 41.30 -35.13 55.28
C ILE A 106 40.66 -33.75 55.12
N ASN A 107 40.84 -32.91 56.14
CA ASN A 107 40.19 -31.59 56.31
C ASN A 107 38.65 -31.66 56.20
N ASN A 108 38.03 -32.63 56.87
CA ASN A 108 36.59 -32.88 56.93
C ASN A 108 35.94 -33.19 55.56
N SER A 109 36.68 -33.81 54.64
CA SER A 109 36.10 -34.32 53.38
C SER A 109 35.00 -35.36 53.68
N PRO A 110 33.77 -35.19 53.15
CA PRO A 110 32.70 -36.16 53.32
C PRO A 110 32.86 -37.39 52.40
N VAL A 111 33.67 -37.27 51.35
CA VAL A 111 34.05 -38.39 50.48
C VAL A 111 35.44 -38.89 50.88
N GLN A 112 35.62 -40.21 50.95
CA GLN A 112 36.85 -40.82 51.46
C GLN A 112 38.09 -40.42 50.65
N ALA A 113 39.06 -39.80 51.32
CA ALA A 113 40.34 -39.40 50.75
C ALA A 113 41.15 -40.60 50.23
N ARG A 114 41.83 -40.41 49.09
CA ARG A 114 42.68 -41.43 48.45
C ARG A 114 43.99 -40.81 47.97
N TYR A 115 45.04 -41.62 47.89
CA TYR A 115 46.30 -41.35 47.20
C TYR A 115 46.57 -42.46 46.21
N ARG A 116 46.87 -42.14 44.94
CA ARG A 116 46.95 -43.11 43.83
C ARG A 116 45.70 -44.01 43.72
N ASN A 117 44.53 -43.44 44.01
CA ASN A 117 43.24 -44.15 44.14
C ASN A 117 43.20 -45.25 45.25
N MET A 118 44.14 -45.23 46.19
CA MET A 118 44.22 -46.15 47.34
C MET A 118 44.01 -45.39 48.66
N THR A 119 43.37 -46.03 49.64
CA THR A 119 43.27 -45.53 51.03
C THR A 119 44.45 -45.99 51.90
N THR A 120 45.11 -47.06 51.47
CA THR A 120 46.26 -47.70 52.12
C THR A 120 47.34 -47.94 51.07
N VAL A 121 48.55 -47.44 51.30
CA VAL A 121 49.64 -47.42 50.31
C VAL A 121 50.77 -48.34 50.78
N PRO A 122 51.27 -49.27 49.94
CA PRO A 122 52.42 -50.09 50.30
C PRO A 122 53.70 -49.24 50.35
N HIS A 123 54.47 -49.35 51.44
CA HIS A 123 55.78 -48.72 51.58
C HIS A 123 56.83 -49.57 50.83
N ASN A 124 57.39 -49.00 49.77
CA ASN A 124 58.40 -49.65 48.93
C ASN A 124 59.71 -48.82 48.86
N ALA A 125 60.81 -49.45 48.44
CA ALA A 125 62.11 -48.79 48.34
C ALA A 125 62.17 -47.73 47.22
N THR A 126 61.41 -47.92 46.15
CA THR A 126 61.30 -47.06 44.96
C THR A 126 59.91 -46.39 44.91
N PRO A 127 59.70 -45.27 45.65
CA PRO A 127 58.39 -44.65 45.76
C PRO A 127 57.87 -44.14 44.41
N VAL A 128 56.83 -44.81 43.88
CA VAL A 128 56.05 -44.28 42.76
C VAL A 128 55.08 -43.26 43.32
N PHE A 129 55.35 -41.98 43.04
CA PHE A 129 54.47 -40.89 43.43
C PHE A 129 53.15 -40.88 42.64
N GLY A 130 52.16 -40.16 43.15
CA GLY A 130 50.91 -39.93 42.43
C GLY A 130 50.07 -38.86 43.10
N THR A 131 48.80 -38.81 42.73
CA THR A 131 47.87 -37.75 43.10
C THR A 131 47.01 -38.14 44.31
N CYS A 132 46.57 -37.14 45.08
CA CYS A 132 45.48 -37.28 46.03
C CYS A 132 44.13 -36.94 45.36
N SER A 133 43.03 -37.46 45.90
CA SER A 133 41.66 -37.10 45.53
C SER A 133 40.74 -37.11 46.75
N ASN A 134 39.63 -36.38 46.69
CA ASN A 134 38.65 -36.25 47.80
C ASN A 134 39.30 -35.66 49.07
N VAL A 135 40.00 -34.54 48.89
CA VAL A 135 40.72 -33.83 49.96
C VAL A 135 40.31 -32.35 49.92
N ASN A 136 39.66 -31.86 50.97
CA ASN A 136 39.12 -30.48 51.00
C ASN A 136 40.22 -29.42 50.93
N CYS A 137 41.44 -29.73 51.39
CA CYS A 137 42.63 -28.89 51.21
C CYS A 137 42.91 -28.56 49.73
N HIS A 138 42.53 -29.43 48.79
CA HIS A 138 42.69 -29.22 47.35
C HIS A 138 41.33 -29.11 46.64
N PHE A 139 40.31 -28.56 47.33
CA PHE A 139 38.96 -28.35 46.77
C PHE A 139 38.33 -29.62 46.19
N GLU A 140 38.65 -30.78 46.78
CA GLU A 140 38.25 -32.14 46.36
C GLU A 140 38.76 -32.59 44.98
N ALA A 141 39.44 -31.71 44.24
CA ALA A 141 40.05 -32.02 42.95
C ALA A 141 41.18 -33.05 43.07
N VAL A 142 41.52 -33.67 41.94
CA VAL A 142 42.72 -34.50 41.82
C VAL A 142 43.94 -33.58 41.87
N THR A 143 44.82 -33.80 42.85
CA THR A 143 46.01 -32.95 43.04
C THR A 143 47.04 -33.16 41.93
N PRO A 144 48.04 -32.27 41.79
CA PRO A 144 49.30 -32.64 41.15
C PRO A 144 49.93 -33.88 41.79
N THR A 145 50.85 -34.53 41.08
CA THR A 145 51.69 -35.60 41.63
C THR A 145 52.47 -35.10 42.84
N TRP A 146 52.40 -35.84 43.94
CA TRP A 146 53.17 -35.59 45.17
C TRP A 146 54.68 -35.53 44.87
N GLY A 147 55.38 -34.48 45.33
CA GLY A 147 56.76 -34.19 44.90
C GLY A 147 56.87 -33.25 43.69
N GLY A 148 55.75 -32.76 43.15
CA GLY A 148 55.74 -31.73 42.09
C GLY A 148 56.10 -30.32 42.59
N ALA A 149 56.24 -29.38 41.65
CA ALA A 149 56.56 -27.98 41.95
C ALA A 149 55.48 -27.28 42.80
N LEU A 150 55.90 -26.24 43.53
CA LEU A 150 55.03 -25.40 44.34
C LEU A 150 54.15 -24.51 43.47
N PHE A 151 52.90 -24.26 43.90
CA PHE A 151 52.03 -23.29 43.27
C PHE A 151 52.45 -21.86 43.58
N SER A 152 52.37 -20.98 42.59
CA SER A 152 52.76 -19.57 42.66
C SER A 152 51.56 -18.63 42.50
N ALA A 153 51.38 -17.68 43.42
CA ALA A 153 50.40 -16.60 43.23
C ALA A 153 51.02 -15.46 42.40
N PRO A 154 50.33 -14.89 41.40
CA PRO A 154 48.96 -15.19 40.95
C PRO A 154 48.87 -16.26 39.85
N ALA A 155 49.99 -16.77 39.32
CA ALA A 155 50.01 -17.57 38.09
C ALA A 155 49.23 -18.90 38.17
N ASP A 156 49.24 -19.56 39.33
CA ASP A 156 48.59 -20.85 39.57
C ASP A 156 47.21 -20.74 40.24
N CYS A 157 46.58 -19.55 40.27
CA CYS A 157 45.21 -19.41 40.80
C CYS A 157 44.20 -20.33 40.07
N ASN A 158 44.47 -20.65 38.79
CA ASN A 158 43.67 -21.61 38.02
C ASN A 158 43.76 -23.06 38.52
N ARG A 159 44.80 -23.44 39.28
CA ARG A 159 44.99 -24.83 39.77
C ARG A 159 44.01 -25.21 40.87
N CYS A 160 43.47 -24.24 41.59
CA CYS A 160 42.50 -24.44 42.68
C CYS A 160 41.10 -23.96 42.32
N HIS A 161 40.96 -22.90 41.52
CA HIS A 161 39.66 -22.28 41.23
C HIS A 161 39.19 -22.43 39.77
N GLY A 162 40.10 -22.71 38.83
CA GLY A 162 39.96 -22.26 37.43
C GLY A 162 40.13 -20.74 37.31
N ALA A 163 40.58 -20.24 36.16
CA ALA A 163 40.67 -18.79 35.90
C ALA A 163 40.28 -18.46 34.43
N PRO A 164 39.09 -17.86 34.19
CA PRO A 164 38.00 -17.67 35.14
C PRO A 164 37.50 -19.02 35.71
N PRO A 165 36.83 -19.05 36.89
CA PRO A 165 36.41 -20.31 37.50
C PRO A 165 35.53 -21.18 36.60
N SER A 166 36.14 -22.25 36.08
CA SER A 166 35.53 -23.24 35.19
C SER A 166 34.66 -24.19 36.01
N GLY A 167 33.55 -23.66 36.53
CA GLY A 167 32.54 -24.47 37.20
C GLY A 167 32.07 -25.62 36.31
N GLY A 168 31.91 -26.81 36.90
CA GLY A 168 31.33 -27.95 36.22
C GLY A 168 29.83 -27.79 35.97
N ALA A 169 29.09 -28.90 35.99
CA ALA A 169 27.65 -28.95 35.70
C ALA A 169 26.73 -28.21 36.71
N THR A 170 27.25 -27.33 37.57
CA THR A 170 26.54 -26.61 38.64
C THR A 170 26.09 -25.20 38.24
N GLY A 171 26.24 -24.79 36.98
CA GLY A 171 25.82 -23.47 36.48
C GLY A 171 26.72 -22.29 36.83
N ALA A 172 27.61 -22.43 37.83
CA ALA A 172 28.54 -21.37 38.27
C ALA A 172 29.43 -20.79 37.15
N ALA A 173 29.77 -21.60 36.14
CA ALA A 173 30.52 -21.15 34.97
C ALA A 173 29.75 -20.13 34.10
N GLY A 174 28.41 -20.20 34.06
CA GLY A 174 27.59 -19.30 33.25
C GLY A 174 27.71 -17.85 33.70
N SER A 175 27.60 -17.60 35.00
CA SER A 175 27.74 -16.25 35.57
C SER A 175 29.17 -15.71 35.46
N HIS A 176 30.20 -16.55 35.66
CA HIS A 176 31.59 -16.14 35.45
C HIS A 176 31.88 -15.81 33.97
N ALA A 177 31.47 -16.66 33.04
CA ALA A 177 31.64 -16.41 31.61
C ALA A 177 30.94 -15.12 31.15
N LYS A 178 29.80 -14.76 31.77
CA LYS A 178 29.13 -13.48 31.51
C LYS A 178 29.87 -12.27 32.06
N HIS A 179 30.59 -12.39 33.18
CA HIS A 179 31.43 -11.30 33.68
C HIS A 179 32.74 -11.17 32.91
N ASP A 180 33.35 -12.29 32.50
CA ASP A 180 34.59 -12.32 31.70
C ASP A 180 34.41 -11.61 30.32
N GLN A 181 33.19 -11.58 29.77
CA GLN A 181 32.83 -10.77 28.59
C GLN A 181 33.00 -9.24 28.78
N TYR A 182 33.06 -8.75 30.02
CA TYR A 182 33.31 -7.33 30.36
C TYR A 182 34.64 -7.12 31.10
N TYR A 183 35.11 -8.15 31.80
CA TYR A 183 36.21 -8.10 32.76
C TYR A 183 37.19 -9.26 32.52
N ALA A 184 37.65 -9.40 31.28
CA ALA A 184 38.43 -10.54 30.82
C ALA A 184 39.74 -10.77 31.62
N GLY A 185 39.98 -12.02 32.02
CA GLY A 185 41.26 -12.49 32.52
C GLY A 185 41.57 -12.21 34.00
N ALA A 186 42.48 -13.00 34.57
CA ALA A 186 42.64 -13.19 36.01
C ALA A 186 42.92 -11.93 36.85
N ALA A 187 43.56 -10.89 36.28
CA ALA A 187 43.78 -9.62 36.97
C ALA A 187 42.46 -8.91 37.32
N ASN A 188 41.44 -9.03 36.46
CA ASN A 188 40.14 -8.40 36.65
C ASN A 188 39.27 -9.10 37.72
N CYS A 189 39.60 -10.33 38.14
CA CYS A 189 38.94 -10.99 39.27
C CYS A 189 38.96 -10.14 40.55
N GLN A 190 40.00 -9.31 40.73
CA GLN A 190 40.14 -8.39 41.87
C GLN A 190 39.06 -7.29 41.93
N LYS A 191 38.35 -7.03 40.83
CA LYS A 191 37.19 -6.10 40.79
C LYS A 191 36.04 -6.56 41.69
N CYS A 192 35.94 -7.86 41.94
CA CYS A 192 34.96 -8.48 42.83
C CYS A 192 35.63 -9.16 44.05
N HIS A 193 36.82 -9.75 43.89
CA HIS A 193 37.49 -10.58 44.88
C HIS A 193 38.80 -9.94 45.40
N SER A 194 38.69 -8.78 46.06
CA SER A 194 39.81 -7.88 46.37
C SER A 194 40.88 -8.40 47.36
N ASN A 195 40.67 -9.54 48.05
CA ASN A 195 41.56 -10.02 49.12
C ASN A 195 42.42 -11.24 48.75
N ASN A 196 42.56 -11.53 47.45
CA ASN A 196 43.24 -12.72 46.94
C ASN A 196 44.57 -12.36 46.24
N THR A 197 45.40 -11.55 46.90
CA THR A 197 46.70 -11.06 46.39
C THR A 197 47.91 -11.92 46.82
N THR A 198 47.75 -12.80 47.80
CA THR A 198 48.82 -13.68 48.33
C THR A 198 48.33 -15.12 48.47
N PHE A 199 49.21 -16.10 48.23
CA PHE A 199 48.90 -17.51 48.41
C PHE A 199 48.52 -17.79 49.87
N SER A 200 47.27 -18.21 50.09
CA SER A 200 46.75 -18.59 51.41
C SER A 200 46.63 -20.11 51.44
N HIS A 201 47.19 -20.76 52.48
CA HIS A 201 47.33 -22.22 52.51
C HIS A 201 45.97 -22.96 52.59
N ALA A 202 45.94 -24.11 51.93
CA ALA A 202 44.83 -25.04 51.77
C ALA A 202 43.94 -25.31 53.00
N THR A 203 44.50 -25.27 54.21
CA THR A 203 43.78 -25.50 55.48
C THR A 203 42.76 -24.41 55.84
N SER A 204 42.66 -23.33 55.06
CA SER A 204 41.56 -22.35 55.18
C SER A 204 40.29 -22.74 54.40
N ALA A 205 40.32 -23.80 53.58
CA ALA A 205 39.15 -24.25 52.81
C ALA A 205 37.97 -24.64 53.73
N GLY A 206 36.80 -24.04 53.48
CA GLY A 206 35.60 -24.18 54.31
C GLY A 206 35.56 -23.26 55.56
N HIS A 207 36.69 -22.64 55.94
CA HIS A 207 36.80 -21.77 57.12
C HIS A 207 37.08 -20.29 56.80
N ARG A 208 37.31 -19.95 55.53
CA ARG A 208 37.40 -18.57 55.03
C ARG A 208 36.32 -18.33 53.99
N ASN A 209 35.52 -17.29 54.19
CA ASN A 209 34.53 -16.82 53.22
C ASN A 209 35.20 -16.32 51.93
N LEU A 210 34.54 -16.54 50.79
CA LEU A 210 34.76 -15.80 49.57
C LEU A 210 34.58 -14.30 49.87
N ASN A 211 35.59 -13.48 49.55
CA ASN A 211 35.43 -12.03 49.58
C ASN A 211 34.70 -11.60 48.30
N ILE A 212 33.54 -10.96 48.43
CA ILE A 212 32.81 -10.31 47.33
C ILE A 212 32.60 -8.85 47.71
N SER A 213 33.19 -7.95 46.92
CA SER A 213 33.16 -6.50 47.14
C SER A 213 32.96 -5.76 45.83
N PHE A 214 32.07 -4.77 45.81
CA PHE A 214 31.77 -3.96 44.63
C PHE A 214 32.48 -2.59 44.66
N ALA A 215 33.63 -2.50 45.34
CA ALA A 215 34.42 -1.28 45.49
C ALA A 215 34.94 -0.71 44.15
N ALA A 216 35.13 -1.54 43.13
CA ALA A 216 35.64 -1.10 41.84
C ALA A 216 34.60 -0.33 41.01
N ALA A 217 35.06 0.60 40.19
CA ALA A 217 34.24 1.24 39.15
C ALA A 217 33.69 0.19 38.16
N PRO A 218 32.43 0.31 37.70
CA PRO A 218 31.52 1.46 37.88
C PRO A 218 30.69 1.45 39.18
N ASN A 219 30.77 0.41 40.01
CA ASN A 219 29.93 0.27 41.20
C ASN A 219 30.40 1.16 42.37
N ASN A 220 31.70 1.44 42.47
CA ASN A 220 32.29 2.42 43.40
C ASN A 220 31.91 2.23 44.88
N GLY A 221 31.73 0.97 45.31
CA GLY A 221 31.31 0.61 46.68
C GLY A 221 29.81 0.35 46.84
N SER A 222 28.98 0.66 45.83
CA SER A 222 27.56 0.33 45.83
C SER A 222 27.33 -1.13 45.44
N GLY A 223 26.61 -1.86 46.29
CA GLY A 223 26.09 -3.19 45.98
C GLY A 223 26.29 -4.22 47.08
N ALA A 224 25.51 -5.30 47.03
CA ALA A 224 25.62 -6.44 47.93
C ALA A 224 25.33 -7.76 47.20
N TYR A 225 25.87 -8.86 47.74
CA TYR A 225 25.55 -10.23 47.36
C TYR A 225 24.93 -10.95 48.56
N SER A 226 23.78 -11.58 48.37
CA SER A 226 22.96 -12.14 49.46
C SER A 226 23.18 -13.63 49.74
N GLY A 227 24.11 -14.28 49.04
CA GLY A 227 24.31 -15.73 49.13
C GLY A 227 25.29 -16.11 50.22
N ALA A 228 25.41 -17.40 50.48
CA ALA A 228 26.50 -17.92 51.30
C ALA A 228 27.86 -17.73 50.59
N LEU A 229 28.93 -17.77 51.38
CA LEU A 229 30.30 -17.45 50.95
C LEU A 229 31.29 -18.55 51.36
N ASN A 230 30.83 -19.63 51.99
CA ASN A 230 31.63 -20.72 52.56
C ASN A 230 31.16 -22.11 52.06
N ASP A 231 30.30 -22.10 51.05
CA ASP A 231 29.69 -23.20 50.30
C ASP A 231 30.27 -23.20 48.87
N TYR A 232 31.54 -23.58 48.76
CA TYR A 232 32.30 -23.57 47.51
C TYR A 232 33.06 -24.86 47.22
N LEU A 233 32.89 -25.89 48.06
CA LEU A 233 33.41 -27.23 47.78
C LEU A 233 32.42 -28.03 46.91
N PRO A 234 32.89 -28.93 46.03
CA PRO A 234 32.01 -29.75 45.19
C PRO A 234 31.02 -30.63 45.97
N SER A 235 31.38 -31.07 47.18
CA SER A 235 30.50 -31.86 48.06
C SER A 235 29.47 -31.07 48.87
N GLN A 236 29.55 -29.74 48.88
CA GLN A 236 28.63 -28.89 49.66
C GLN A 236 27.34 -28.58 48.88
N PRO A 237 26.20 -28.39 49.57
CA PRO A 237 24.96 -27.91 48.96
C PRO A 237 25.06 -26.40 48.69
N ASN A 238 25.67 -26.04 47.57
CA ASN A 238 26.02 -24.66 47.23
C ASN A 238 24.79 -23.85 46.81
N ALA A 239 24.53 -22.73 47.48
CA ALA A 239 23.29 -21.96 47.43
C ALA A 239 23.52 -20.51 46.96
N PHE A 240 23.34 -20.28 45.66
CA PHE A 240 23.59 -18.98 45.04
C PHE A 240 22.62 -17.87 45.51
N GLY A 241 23.17 -16.69 45.77
CA GLY A 241 22.42 -15.50 46.16
C GLY A 241 22.12 -14.51 45.05
N SER A 242 21.47 -13.41 45.42
CA SER A 242 21.15 -12.28 44.54
C SER A 242 22.20 -11.17 44.67
N CYS A 243 22.53 -10.53 43.54
CA CYS A 243 23.25 -9.26 43.49
C CYS A 243 22.26 -8.10 43.49
N THR A 244 22.44 -7.13 44.39
CA THR A 244 21.57 -5.93 44.52
C THR A 244 22.40 -4.65 44.52
N ALA A 245 21.75 -3.51 44.26
CA ALA A 245 22.34 -2.16 44.32
C ALA A 245 23.64 -1.94 43.50
N THR A 246 23.83 -2.67 42.40
CA THR A 246 24.97 -2.50 41.46
C THR A 246 24.51 -1.86 40.16
N TYR A 247 25.40 -1.09 39.50
CA TYR A 247 25.11 -0.45 38.23
C TYR A 247 24.84 -1.46 37.10
N CYS A 248 25.66 -2.52 37.00
CA CYS A 248 25.55 -3.53 35.94
C CYS A 248 24.29 -4.40 36.03
N HIS A 249 23.59 -4.40 37.18
CA HIS A 249 22.31 -5.06 37.38
C HIS A 249 21.22 -4.04 37.72
N SER A 250 21.14 -2.97 36.93
CA SER A 250 20.13 -1.92 37.02
C SER A 250 19.48 -1.66 35.65
N PRO A 251 18.37 -0.89 35.57
CA PRO A 251 17.78 -0.47 34.30
C PRO A 251 18.61 0.55 33.48
N GLY A 252 19.77 1.01 33.97
CA GLY A 252 20.63 2.00 33.27
C GLY A 252 19.98 3.37 33.04
N ASN A 253 18.90 3.68 33.75
CA ASN A 253 18.00 4.81 33.48
C ASN A 253 18.35 6.11 34.23
N LYS A 254 19.32 6.10 35.14
CA LYS A 254 19.76 7.24 35.96
C LYS A 254 21.29 7.31 36.02
N ALA A 255 21.84 8.53 36.09
CA ALA A 255 23.29 8.75 36.03
C ALA A 255 24.04 8.53 37.35
N SER A 256 23.38 8.66 38.51
CA SER A 256 24.03 8.70 39.84
C SER A 256 23.23 8.05 40.97
N SER A 257 22.28 7.17 40.66
CA SER A 257 21.44 6.49 41.67
C SER A 257 20.89 5.18 41.11
N PHE A 258 20.81 4.15 41.95
CA PHE A 258 20.29 2.83 41.58
C PHE A 258 18.75 2.79 41.54
N ASP A 259 18.20 2.24 40.46
CA ASP A 259 16.86 1.66 40.43
C ASP A 259 16.99 0.14 40.38
N ALA A 260 16.04 -0.57 41.00
CA ALA A 260 15.99 -2.02 40.93
C ALA A 260 15.75 -2.51 39.48
N PRO A 261 16.42 -3.59 39.03
CA PRO A 261 16.10 -4.24 37.77
C PRO A 261 14.71 -4.88 37.84
N ASN A 262 14.04 -5.04 36.69
CA ASN A 262 12.73 -5.72 36.62
C ASN A 262 12.75 -7.16 37.19
N GLN A 263 13.91 -7.83 37.15
CA GLN A 263 14.15 -9.13 37.76
C GLN A 263 15.48 -9.08 38.54
N ALA A 264 15.50 -9.63 39.76
CA ALA A 264 16.71 -9.67 40.58
C ALA A 264 17.79 -10.54 39.92
N ALA A 265 19.03 -10.04 39.87
CA ALA A 265 20.16 -10.77 39.29
C ALA A 265 20.67 -11.84 40.25
N THR A 266 20.26 -13.09 40.06
CA THR A 266 20.76 -14.25 40.82
C THR A 266 22.05 -14.80 40.21
N TRP A 267 23.00 -15.20 41.06
CA TRP A 267 24.17 -15.95 40.62
C TRP A 267 23.77 -17.38 40.21
N GLY A 268 24.44 -17.95 39.21
CA GLY A 268 23.98 -19.15 38.50
C GLY A 268 22.74 -18.94 37.62
N GLY A 269 22.05 -17.80 37.75
CA GLY A 269 20.88 -17.44 36.94
C GLY A 269 21.23 -16.89 35.55
N SER A 270 20.18 -16.59 34.79
CA SER A 270 20.25 -15.95 33.47
C SER A 270 19.35 -14.72 33.45
N LEU A 271 19.84 -13.62 32.85
CA LEU A 271 19.13 -12.35 32.79
C LEU A 271 19.06 -11.87 31.34
N THR A 272 17.84 -11.71 30.82
CA THR A 272 17.56 -11.11 29.51
C THR A 272 17.50 -9.59 29.61
N CYS A 273 17.48 -8.88 28.46
CA CYS A 273 17.31 -7.42 28.43
C CYS A 273 16.09 -6.97 29.26
N THR A 274 14.98 -7.72 29.16
CA THR A 274 13.72 -7.50 29.90
C THR A 274 13.87 -7.61 31.42
N GLY A 275 14.84 -8.38 31.91
CA GLY A 275 15.17 -8.47 33.33
C GLY A 275 15.85 -7.22 33.87
N CYS A 276 16.63 -6.51 33.04
CA CYS A 276 17.21 -5.21 33.43
C CYS A 276 16.22 -4.05 33.20
N HIS A 277 15.72 -3.92 31.97
CA HIS A 277 14.90 -2.78 31.53
C HIS A 277 13.79 -3.19 30.57
N LYS A 278 12.76 -2.35 30.42
CA LYS A 278 11.66 -2.57 29.46
C LYS A 278 12.17 -2.57 28.01
N SER A 279 11.48 -3.27 27.11
CA SER A 279 11.97 -3.65 25.77
C SER A 279 10.91 -3.40 24.67
N ASN A 280 10.92 -4.16 23.57
CA ASN A 280 10.05 -3.99 22.40
C ASN A 280 8.69 -4.70 22.56
N ASN A 281 7.80 -4.59 21.55
CA ASN A 281 6.50 -5.24 21.53
C ASN A 281 6.51 -6.76 21.80
N ALA A 282 7.56 -7.48 21.37
CA ALA A 282 7.65 -8.94 21.55
C ALA A 282 7.93 -9.35 23.01
N SER A 283 8.32 -8.41 23.87
CA SER A 283 8.62 -8.67 25.29
C SER A 283 7.43 -8.61 26.24
N GLY A 284 6.28 -8.07 25.81
CA GLY A 284 5.16 -7.69 26.69
C GLY A 284 5.45 -6.43 27.53
N ASP A 285 6.62 -6.36 28.17
CA ASP A 285 7.10 -5.21 28.94
C ASP A 285 7.67 -4.09 28.06
N ILE A 286 6.78 -3.38 27.35
CA ILE A 286 7.17 -2.36 26.38
C ILE A 286 7.72 -1.10 27.06
N ILE A 287 8.85 -0.58 26.58
CA ILE A 287 9.47 0.66 27.07
C ILE A 287 8.64 1.90 26.70
N ALA A 288 8.39 2.75 27.71
CA ALA A 288 7.48 3.90 27.61
C ALA A 288 8.16 5.27 27.79
N SER A 289 9.49 5.31 28.00
CA SER A 289 10.22 6.57 28.21
C SER A 289 10.31 7.41 26.92
N GLY A 290 10.02 8.71 27.02
CA GLY A 290 10.01 9.62 25.88
C GLY A 290 9.07 9.15 24.76
N SER A 291 9.54 9.09 23.52
CA SER A 291 8.73 8.64 22.38
C SER A 291 8.76 7.11 22.13
N HIS A 292 9.37 6.29 22.98
CA HIS A 292 9.47 4.83 22.74
C HIS A 292 8.11 4.17 22.50
N SER A 293 7.08 4.55 23.27
CA SER A 293 5.71 4.04 23.16
C SER A 293 5.00 4.34 21.83
N ARG A 294 5.56 5.21 20.98
CA ARG A 294 5.13 5.42 19.58
C ARG A 294 5.91 4.56 18.58
N HIS A 295 7.17 4.26 18.88
CA HIS A 295 8.11 3.64 17.94
C HIS A 295 8.19 2.12 18.07
N VAL A 296 8.02 1.55 19.27
CA VAL A 296 8.25 0.11 19.53
C VAL A 296 7.01 -0.66 20.01
N ASN A 297 5.82 -0.06 19.87
CA ASN A 297 4.53 -0.60 20.32
C ASN A 297 3.51 -0.67 19.17
N ALA A 298 3.18 -1.88 18.74
CA ALA A 298 2.19 -2.16 17.70
C ALA A 298 0.77 -1.70 18.07
N THR A 299 0.41 -1.72 19.37
CA THR A 299 -0.91 -1.27 19.86
C THR A 299 -1.08 0.24 19.82
N LYS A 300 -0.03 0.99 19.48
CA LYS A 300 -0.07 2.44 19.31
C LYS A 300 0.15 2.82 17.85
N PHE A 301 1.30 2.46 17.28
CA PHE A 301 1.57 2.70 15.85
C PHE A 301 2.54 1.66 15.27
N TYR A 302 3.81 1.67 15.67
CA TYR A 302 4.89 0.99 14.95
C TYR A 302 5.69 0.02 15.81
N THR A 303 6.36 -0.94 15.15
CA THR A 303 7.32 -1.89 15.77
C THR A 303 8.70 -1.71 15.13
N ILE A 304 9.34 -0.58 15.39
CA ILE A 304 10.68 -0.24 14.92
C ILE A 304 11.70 -0.95 15.80
N GLY A 305 12.64 -1.68 15.19
CA GLY A 305 13.74 -2.33 15.92
C GLY A 305 14.71 -1.31 16.53
N CYS A 306 15.15 -1.58 17.77
CA CYS A 306 16.00 -0.72 18.58
C CYS A 306 17.26 -0.23 17.84
N THR A 307 17.80 -1.05 16.94
CA THR A 307 18.93 -0.74 16.06
C THR A 307 18.78 0.55 15.27
N LYS A 308 17.57 0.95 14.88
CA LYS A 308 17.38 2.13 14.03
C LYS A 308 17.92 3.40 14.70
N CYS A 309 17.93 3.43 16.05
CA CYS A 309 18.44 4.55 16.86
C CYS A 309 19.61 4.18 17.79
N HIS A 310 19.84 2.89 18.06
CA HIS A 310 20.88 2.38 18.99
C HIS A 310 21.88 1.42 18.31
N ALA A 311 22.26 1.69 17.07
CA ALA A 311 23.21 0.88 16.28
C ALA A 311 24.65 0.87 16.81
N ALA A 312 24.95 1.63 17.88
CA ALA A 312 26.19 1.50 18.63
C ALA A 312 26.14 0.27 19.54
N THR A 313 25.00 0.04 20.19
CA THR A 313 24.87 -0.93 21.28
C THR A 313 24.34 -2.29 20.82
N VAL A 314 23.42 -2.33 19.85
CA VAL A 314 22.73 -3.59 19.45
C VAL A 314 22.60 -3.80 17.93
N ASN A 315 22.55 -5.07 17.52
CA ASN A 315 22.20 -5.50 16.15
C ASN A 315 20.69 -5.85 15.99
N SER A 316 20.31 -6.25 14.78
CA SER A 316 18.90 -6.50 14.39
C SER A 316 18.24 -7.66 15.14
N THR A 317 19.02 -8.60 15.67
CA THR A 317 18.55 -9.70 16.53
C THR A 317 18.55 -9.31 18.02
N MET A 318 18.71 -8.02 18.35
CA MET A 318 18.84 -7.48 19.71
C MET A 318 20.03 -8.05 20.50
N THR A 319 21.05 -8.56 19.81
CA THR A 319 22.33 -8.93 20.41
C THR A 319 23.13 -7.66 20.69
N ILE A 320 23.73 -7.56 21.87
CA ILE A 320 24.67 -6.48 22.20
C ILE A 320 25.93 -6.65 21.34
N THR A 321 26.26 -5.65 20.53
CA THR A 321 27.42 -5.66 19.63
C THR A 321 28.63 -4.96 20.20
N ASP A 322 28.41 -4.00 21.09
CA ASP A 322 29.46 -3.27 21.81
C ASP A 322 29.08 -3.27 23.29
N THR A 323 29.79 -4.08 24.07
CA THR A 323 29.59 -4.17 25.52
C THR A 323 30.00 -2.87 26.22
N SER A 324 30.99 -2.13 25.70
CA SER A 324 31.40 -0.84 26.26
C SER A 324 30.30 0.22 26.09
N ALA A 325 29.67 0.28 24.91
CA ALA A 325 28.51 1.14 24.63
C ALA A 325 27.19 0.65 25.26
N HIS A 326 27.21 -0.48 25.99
CA HIS A 326 26.09 -0.94 26.82
C HIS A 326 26.25 -0.53 28.29
N VAL A 327 27.50 -0.46 28.81
CA VAL A 327 27.75 -0.27 30.25
C VAL A 327 28.53 1.00 30.63
N ASN A 328 28.64 1.97 29.72
CA ASN A 328 29.36 3.25 29.96
C ASN A 328 28.60 4.32 30.77
N GLY A 329 27.43 4.00 31.34
CA GLY A 329 26.61 4.96 32.10
C GLY A 329 25.86 6.00 31.26
N LYS A 330 25.86 5.89 29.93
CA LYS A 330 25.22 6.86 29.01
C LYS A 330 24.11 6.20 28.18
N VAL A 331 23.17 7.01 27.72
CA VAL A 331 22.26 6.63 26.63
C VAL A 331 22.98 6.88 25.31
N ASN A 332 23.49 5.82 24.69
CA ASN A 332 24.24 5.87 23.44
C ASN A 332 23.28 5.81 22.24
N ILE A 333 23.25 6.87 21.44
CA ILE A 333 22.38 7.05 20.27
C ILE A 333 23.26 7.01 19.01
N ARG A 334 22.96 6.10 18.10
CA ARG A 334 23.58 5.98 16.78
C ARG A 334 22.54 5.47 15.81
N PHE A 335 22.16 6.32 14.85
CA PHE A 335 21.22 5.89 13.83
C PHE A 335 21.88 4.90 12.86
N ASN A 336 21.12 3.89 12.42
CA ASN A 336 21.66 2.85 11.55
C ASN A 336 21.79 3.36 10.10
N SER A 337 23.02 3.38 9.57
CA SER A 337 23.35 3.85 8.22
C SER A 337 22.75 3.02 7.09
N LEU A 338 22.27 1.81 7.36
CA LEU A 338 21.58 0.93 6.41
C LEU A 338 20.04 1.09 6.49
N THR A 339 19.53 2.21 7.02
CA THR A 339 18.09 2.41 7.24
C THR A 339 17.64 3.84 6.91
N THR A 340 16.31 4.06 6.90
CA THR A 340 15.66 5.37 6.78
C THR A 340 15.99 6.39 7.90
N ALA A 341 16.87 6.06 8.84
CA ALA A 341 17.41 7.02 9.82
C ALA A 341 18.88 7.42 9.58
N VAL A 342 19.49 6.97 8.47
CA VAL A 342 20.85 7.38 8.05
C VAL A 342 21.01 8.90 8.07
N ASN A 343 22.17 9.38 8.54
CA ASN A 343 22.51 10.80 8.74
C ASN A 343 21.63 11.56 9.75
N GLY A 344 20.80 10.86 10.54
CA GLY A 344 20.02 11.45 11.63
C GLY A 344 20.90 12.06 12.74
N THR A 345 20.42 13.14 13.34
CA THR A 345 21.05 13.85 14.46
C THR A 345 20.10 13.92 15.66
N TYR A 346 20.66 14.01 16.87
CA TYR A 346 19.88 14.10 18.11
C TYR A 346 20.27 15.35 18.91
N GLY A 347 19.33 16.26 19.14
CA GLY A 347 19.62 17.57 19.74
C GLY A 347 20.59 18.41 18.91
N GLY A 348 20.55 18.26 17.58
CA GLY A 348 21.53 18.84 16.66
C GLY A 348 22.91 18.15 16.63
N GLN A 349 23.18 17.19 17.52
CA GLN A 349 24.45 16.48 17.57
C GLN A 349 24.50 15.34 16.55
N ALA A 350 25.61 15.25 15.81
CA ALA A 350 25.91 14.11 14.95
C ALA A 350 26.05 12.83 15.78
N THR A 351 25.66 11.69 15.22
CA THR A 351 25.75 10.39 15.92
C THR A 351 26.93 9.54 15.41
N PRO A 352 27.64 8.77 16.26
CA PRO A 352 27.30 8.39 17.64
C PRO A 352 27.34 9.53 18.65
N TYR A 353 26.27 9.67 19.44
CA TYR A 353 26.13 10.66 20.50
C TYR A 353 25.75 9.97 21.81
N ALA A 354 26.41 10.34 22.90
CA ALA A 354 26.19 9.78 24.23
C ALA A 354 25.72 10.87 25.19
N LYS A 355 24.57 10.67 25.84
CA LYS A 355 24.02 11.62 26.82
C LYS A 355 23.72 10.97 28.16
N ASP A 356 23.76 11.74 29.23
CA ASP A 356 23.44 11.25 30.58
C ASP A 356 21.97 10.84 30.73
N PRO A 357 21.67 9.68 31.34
CA PRO A 357 20.32 9.26 31.65
C PRO A 357 19.61 10.27 32.57
N GLY A 358 18.30 10.45 32.40
CA GLY A 358 17.49 11.42 33.14
C GLY A 358 17.57 12.88 32.64
N THR A 359 18.58 13.26 31.84
CA THR A 359 18.64 14.61 31.25
C THR A 359 17.58 14.83 30.16
N ALA A 360 17.26 16.09 29.86
CA ALA A 360 16.23 16.50 28.90
C ALA A 360 16.37 15.86 27.50
N TYR A 361 15.25 15.69 26.80
CA TYR A 361 15.19 15.09 25.46
C TYR A 361 15.52 16.10 24.36
N GLY A 362 16.16 15.63 23.28
CA GLY A 362 16.52 16.43 22.10
C GLY A 362 15.54 16.27 20.93
N GLN A 363 15.73 17.12 19.91
CA GLN A 363 15.07 17.03 18.61
C GLN A 363 15.71 15.95 17.73
N CYS A 364 14.92 15.26 16.91
CA CYS A 364 15.42 14.26 15.95
C CYS A 364 15.38 14.84 14.53
N ASN A 365 16.52 15.28 14.02
CA ASN A 365 16.64 15.92 12.69
C ASN A 365 17.15 14.92 11.63
N ASN A 366 16.90 15.20 10.34
CA ASN A 366 17.37 14.43 9.17
C ASN A 366 16.93 12.95 9.07
N VAL A 367 15.99 12.50 9.91
CA VAL A 367 15.41 11.14 9.87
C VAL A 367 14.26 11.11 8.86
N TYR A 368 14.27 10.20 7.87
CA TYR A 368 13.23 10.17 6.81
C TYR A 368 11.81 9.96 7.36
N CYS A 369 11.65 9.19 8.44
CA CYS A 369 10.36 9.03 9.11
C CYS A 369 9.80 10.33 9.71
N HIS A 370 10.62 11.39 9.80
CA HIS A 370 10.25 12.75 10.16
C HIS A 370 10.42 13.66 8.93
N SER A 371 9.80 13.30 7.81
CA SER A 371 9.79 14.10 6.59
C SER A 371 8.39 14.17 5.99
N ASN A 372 8.18 15.09 5.05
CA ASN A 372 6.96 15.18 4.27
C ASN A 372 6.75 14.03 3.25
N ALA A 373 7.60 13.00 3.30
CA ALA A 373 7.79 11.94 2.31
C ALA A 373 8.23 12.44 0.92
N GLN A 374 7.52 13.40 0.31
CA GLN A 374 7.85 13.94 -1.01
C GLN A 374 7.38 15.40 -1.14
N ASN A 375 8.25 16.27 -1.67
CA ASN A 375 7.90 17.66 -1.97
C ASN A 375 6.85 17.78 -3.09
N ASN A 376 6.20 18.94 -3.20
CA ASN A 376 5.40 19.27 -4.38
C ASN A 376 6.31 19.36 -5.62
N GLY A 377 5.82 18.88 -6.77
CA GLY A 377 6.64 18.64 -7.97
C GLY A 377 7.44 17.33 -7.94
N GLY A 378 7.35 16.56 -6.85
CA GLY A 378 7.84 15.18 -6.77
C GLY A 378 9.33 15.02 -6.44
N VAL A 379 10.11 16.10 -6.48
CA VAL A 379 11.58 16.04 -6.33
C VAL A 379 12.03 16.50 -4.95
N GLY A 380 12.81 15.66 -4.29
CA GLY A 380 13.35 15.91 -2.94
C GLY A 380 12.32 15.79 -1.82
N ILE A 381 12.81 15.96 -0.58
CA ILE A 381 12.07 15.77 0.67
C ILE A 381 12.38 16.91 1.65
N THR A 382 11.42 17.25 2.51
CA THR A 382 11.59 18.25 3.57
C THR A 382 11.45 17.57 4.93
N TYR A 383 12.44 17.75 5.80
CA TYR A 383 12.45 17.15 7.14
C TYR A 383 11.80 18.06 8.19
N THR A 384 11.03 17.46 9.09
CA THR A 384 10.60 18.08 10.35
C THR A 384 11.59 17.77 11.47
N GLN A 385 11.42 18.44 12.61
CA GLN A 385 12.30 18.31 13.77
C GLN A 385 11.47 17.99 15.04
N PRO A 386 10.80 16.82 15.11
CA PRO A 386 10.05 16.45 16.30
C PRO A 386 10.97 16.29 17.51
N THR A 387 10.51 16.74 18.67
CA THR A 387 11.22 16.61 19.95
C THR A 387 10.87 15.27 20.58
N TRP A 388 11.87 14.48 20.95
CA TRP A 388 11.63 13.19 21.61
C TRP A 388 10.91 13.40 22.95
N GLY A 389 9.88 12.59 23.23
CA GLY A 389 8.97 12.79 24.36
C GLY A 389 7.84 13.81 24.11
N ASN A 390 7.93 14.71 23.13
CA ASN A 390 6.84 15.63 22.79
C ASN A 390 5.91 15.03 21.72
N ALA A 391 4.83 14.40 22.16
CA ALA A 391 3.85 13.76 21.28
C ALA A 391 3.14 14.71 20.30
N GLY A 392 3.04 16.02 20.60
CA GLY A 392 2.44 17.01 19.70
C GLY A 392 3.34 17.31 18.49
N SER A 393 4.66 17.35 18.69
CA SER A 393 5.63 17.67 17.64
C SER A 393 5.75 16.61 16.53
N GLY A 394 5.25 15.40 16.76
CA GLY A 394 5.18 14.30 15.78
C GLY A 394 3.76 13.79 15.56
N ALA A 395 2.75 14.66 15.69
CA ALA A 395 1.35 14.31 15.44
C ALA A 395 1.05 14.25 13.92
N CYS A 396 0.04 13.46 13.53
CA CYS A 396 -0.46 13.40 12.16
C CYS A 396 -0.82 14.82 11.66
N GLY A 397 -0.23 15.25 10.54
CA GLY A 397 -0.38 16.62 10.01
C GLY A 397 0.84 17.52 10.20
N THR A 398 1.77 17.18 11.11
CA THR A 398 2.99 17.99 11.34
C THR A 398 4.05 17.81 10.24
N CYS A 399 4.16 16.61 9.66
CA CYS A 399 5.15 16.29 8.62
C CYS A 399 4.65 16.54 7.20
N HIS A 400 3.41 16.14 6.90
CA HIS A 400 2.73 16.39 5.63
C HIS A 400 1.23 16.57 5.88
N GLY A 401 0.51 17.17 4.91
CA GLY A 401 -0.95 17.24 4.94
C GLY A 401 -1.56 15.84 5.07
N THR A 402 -2.63 15.72 5.85
CA THR A 402 -3.32 14.44 6.08
C THR A 402 -4.75 14.52 5.57
N ASN A 403 -5.70 13.74 6.11
CA ASN A 403 -7.03 13.65 5.53
C ASN A 403 -8.14 13.78 6.59
N HIS A 404 -9.10 14.68 6.34
CA HIS A 404 -10.45 14.73 6.93
C HIS A 404 -10.65 14.79 8.47
N SER A 405 -9.67 15.10 9.33
CA SER A 405 -9.98 15.33 10.77
C SER A 405 -9.15 16.37 11.52
N PHE A 406 -7.83 16.47 11.33
CA PHE A 406 -6.98 17.25 12.26
C PHE A 406 -5.91 18.16 11.60
N ALA A 407 -5.84 18.22 10.27
CA ALA A 407 -4.89 19.06 9.54
C ALA A 407 -5.37 19.37 8.12
N ALA A 408 -4.63 20.22 7.39
CA ALA A 408 -4.87 20.51 5.99
C ALA A 408 -4.72 19.26 5.09
N GLU A 409 -5.46 19.23 3.98
CA GLU A 409 -5.35 18.18 2.96
C GLU A 409 -3.95 18.15 2.30
N ILE A 410 -3.54 16.97 1.84
CA ILE A 410 -2.33 16.82 1.03
C ILE A 410 -2.50 17.51 -0.34
N ALA A 411 -1.62 18.47 -0.64
CA ALA A 411 -1.69 19.32 -1.84
C ALA A 411 -0.59 19.03 -2.88
N THR A 412 0.13 17.91 -2.76
CA THR A 412 1.26 17.58 -3.64
C THR A 412 0.80 16.95 -4.96
N GLY A 413 1.28 17.49 -6.09
CA GLY A 413 0.94 16.97 -7.42
C GLY A 413 -0.56 17.01 -7.70
N SER A 414 -1.13 15.91 -8.20
CA SER A 414 -2.56 15.86 -8.55
C SER A 414 -3.52 15.61 -7.37
N HIS A 415 -3.05 15.60 -6.12
CA HIS A 415 -3.91 15.36 -4.95
C HIS A 415 -5.08 16.35 -4.89
N THR A 416 -4.83 17.66 -5.01
CA THR A 416 -5.87 18.71 -4.95
C THR A 416 -6.98 18.55 -6.00
N LYS A 417 -6.74 17.84 -7.11
CA LYS A 417 -7.79 17.53 -8.11
C LYS A 417 -8.57 16.26 -7.75
N HIS A 418 -7.91 15.21 -7.26
CA HIS A 418 -8.60 14.00 -6.82
C HIS A 418 -9.39 14.23 -5.51
N LEU A 419 -8.84 15.04 -4.59
CA LEU A 419 -9.51 15.54 -3.38
C LEU A 419 -10.49 16.70 -3.64
N ALA A 420 -10.67 17.14 -4.89
CA ALA A 420 -11.84 17.93 -5.29
C ALA A 420 -13.03 17.07 -5.74
N SER A 421 -12.85 15.75 -5.94
CA SER A 421 -13.92 14.87 -6.42
C SER A 421 -15.00 14.67 -5.37
N THR A 422 -16.24 15.04 -5.68
CA THR A 422 -17.42 14.83 -4.83
C THR A 422 -18.03 13.42 -4.95
N VAL A 423 -17.49 12.58 -5.86
CA VAL A 423 -17.95 11.21 -6.10
C VAL A 423 -17.73 10.30 -4.90
N TYR A 424 -16.66 10.53 -4.14
CA TYR A 424 -16.31 9.79 -2.93
C TYR A 424 -16.04 10.79 -1.79
N THR A 425 -16.50 10.45 -0.59
CA THR A 425 -16.35 11.28 0.61
C THR A 425 -15.25 10.76 1.53
N GLY A 426 -14.68 11.64 2.37
CA GLY A 426 -13.76 11.25 3.44
C GLY A 426 -12.52 10.48 2.97
N THR A 427 -12.23 9.38 3.65
CA THR A 427 -11.06 8.52 3.43
C THR A 427 -11.13 7.64 2.19
N ALA A 428 -12.33 7.29 1.70
CA ALA A 428 -12.51 6.46 0.50
C ALA A 428 -11.82 7.07 -0.74
N ARG A 429 -11.74 8.41 -0.80
CA ARG A 429 -10.98 9.19 -1.79
C ARG A 429 -9.53 8.74 -1.95
N CYS A 430 -8.87 8.36 -0.85
CA CYS A 430 -7.46 7.92 -0.87
C CYS A 430 -7.32 6.47 -1.36
N LEU A 431 -8.28 5.60 -1.02
CA LEU A 431 -8.23 4.17 -1.34
C LEU A 431 -8.30 3.88 -2.85
N MET A 432 -8.77 4.83 -3.66
CA MET A 432 -8.73 4.76 -5.12
C MET A 432 -7.28 4.64 -5.68
N CYS A 433 -6.27 5.09 -4.92
CA CYS A 433 -4.85 5.05 -5.32
C CYS A 433 -3.94 4.37 -4.27
N HIS A 434 -4.32 4.40 -2.99
CA HIS A 434 -3.57 3.81 -1.87
C HIS A 434 -4.36 2.65 -1.24
N ASN A 435 -4.72 1.64 -2.04
CA ASN A 435 -5.46 0.46 -1.59
C ASN A 435 -4.55 -0.53 -0.84
N VAL A 436 -4.18 -0.21 0.40
CA VAL A 436 -3.24 -1.03 1.17
C VAL A 436 -3.89 -2.36 1.58
N GLY A 437 -3.62 -3.41 0.80
CA GLY A 437 -4.22 -4.73 0.93
C GLY A 437 -4.67 -5.35 -0.41
N GLY A 438 -4.77 -4.56 -1.49
CA GLY A 438 -5.14 -5.07 -2.82
C GLY A 438 -6.58 -5.58 -2.93
N LEU A 439 -7.45 -5.22 -1.97
CA LEU A 439 -8.84 -5.66 -1.89
C LEU A 439 -9.72 -5.00 -2.96
N ALA A 440 -10.92 -5.55 -3.21
CA ALA A 440 -11.93 -4.84 -4.01
C ALA A 440 -12.41 -3.58 -3.25
N PHE A 441 -12.64 -2.48 -3.97
CA PHE A 441 -13.14 -1.24 -3.36
C PHE A 441 -14.66 -1.27 -3.25
N ASP A 442 -15.15 -1.31 -2.00
CA ASP A 442 -16.58 -1.33 -1.64
C ASP A 442 -17.17 0.09 -1.41
N GLY A 443 -16.35 1.14 -1.56
CA GLY A 443 -16.71 2.52 -1.23
C GLY A 443 -16.61 2.86 0.27
N SER A 444 -16.23 1.89 1.11
CA SER A 444 -16.11 2.03 2.57
C SER A 444 -14.66 2.16 3.02
N CYS A 445 -14.47 2.31 4.33
CA CYS A 445 -13.17 2.49 4.99
C CYS A 445 -12.80 1.29 5.90
N ASN A 446 -13.64 0.25 5.94
CA ASN A 446 -13.62 -0.76 7.01
C ASN A 446 -12.30 -1.57 7.10
N ASN A 447 -11.68 -1.94 5.97
CA ASN A 447 -10.49 -2.80 5.97
C ASN A 447 -9.20 -2.15 5.42
N SER A 448 -9.28 -1.28 4.40
CA SER A 448 -8.08 -0.74 3.69
C SER A 448 -7.55 0.60 4.22
N CYS A 449 -8.22 1.23 5.20
CA CYS A 449 -7.87 2.58 5.69
C CYS A 449 -6.76 2.57 6.75
N HIS A 450 -5.52 2.91 6.38
CA HIS A 450 -4.40 3.30 7.28
C HIS A 450 -4.08 2.37 8.49
N SER A 451 -4.68 1.18 8.55
CA SER A 451 -4.41 0.11 9.53
C SER A 451 -3.04 -0.53 9.32
N ALA A 452 -2.52 -0.49 8.09
CA ALA A 452 -1.18 -0.94 7.70
C ALA A 452 -0.08 0.04 8.13
N THR A 453 0.07 0.24 9.45
CA THR A 453 1.04 1.18 10.04
C THR A 453 2.49 0.88 9.63
N SER A 454 2.80 -0.39 9.31
CA SER A 454 4.09 -0.80 8.74
C SER A 454 4.47 0.02 7.50
N LYS A 455 3.52 0.28 6.59
CA LYS A 455 3.76 0.96 5.32
C LYS A 455 4.05 2.45 5.44
N HIS A 456 3.63 3.12 6.51
CA HIS A 456 4.01 4.50 6.76
C HIS A 456 5.52 4.67 7.06
N THR A 457 6.26 3.59 7.32
CA THR A 457 7.65 3.64 7.81
C THR A 457 8.68 2.92 6.93
N ASP A 458 8.26 2.30 5.82
CA ASP A 458 9.10 1.44 4.98
C ASP A 458 9.95 2.18 3.93
N GLY A 459 9.73 3.49 3.77
CA GLY A 459 10.48 4.36 2.84
C GLY A 459 9.84 4.51 1.45
N ARG A 460 8.54 4.23 1.30
CA ARG A 460 7.85 4.23 -0.01
C ARG A 460 6.61 5.11 -0.07
N VAL A 461 6.27 5.52 -1.30
CA VAL A 461 4.93 5.98 -1.69
C VAL A 461 4.25 4.80 -2.42
N ASP A 462 3.62 3.91 -1.68
CA ASP A 462 2.92 2.77 -2.27
C ASP A 462 1.63 3.22 -2.98
N LEU A 463 1.53 2.91 -4.27
CA LEU A 463 0.33 3.09 -5.08
C LEU A 463 -0.20 1.72 -5.50
N ILE A 464 -1.44 1.43 -5.14
CA ILE A 464 -2.17 0.19 -5.47
C ILE A 464 -3.58 0.60 -5.86
N PHE A 465 -3.95 0.35 -7.11
CA PHE A 465 -5.29 0.63 -7.64
C PHE A 465 -6.23 -0.55 -7.38
N PRO A 466 -7.46 -0.32 -6.86
CA PRO A 466 -8.49 -1.35 -6.81
C PRO A 466 -8.89 -1.79 -8.22
N SER A 467 -9.10 -3.09 -8.44
CA SER A 467 -9.33 -3.70 -9.77
C SER A 467 -10.54 -3.15 -10.53
N ASN A 468 -11.56 -2.64 -9.83
CA ASN A 468 -12.72 -1.97 -10.42
C ASN A 468 -12.39 -0.61 -11.07
N PHE A 469 -11.24 0.01 -10.74
CA PHE A 469 -10.70 1.17 -11.46
C PHE A 469 -9.77 0.78 -12.61
N GLY A 470 -9.64 -0.52 -12.91
CA GLY A 470 -8.85 -1.09 -14.01
C GLY A 470 -8.02 -2.28 -13.52
N ALA A 471 -8.28 -3.48 -14.05
CA ALA A 471 -7.58 -4.69 -13.61
C ALA A 471 -6.07 -4.70 -13.94
N THR A 472 -5.63 -3.83 -14.85
CA THR A 472 -4.23 -3.60 -15.24
C THR A 472 -3.77 -2.16 -14.94
N ALA A 473 -4.51 -1.42 -14.09
CA ALA A 473 -4.22 -0.05 -13.68
C ALA A 473 -2.85 0.05 -13.00
N VAL A 474 -2.02 0.99 -13.47
CA VAL A 474 -0.63 1.12 -13.03
C VAL A 474 -0.16 2.57 -13.02
N TYR A 475 0.72 2.89 -12.08
CA TYR A 475 1.53 4.10 -12.05
C TYR A 475 2.95 3.72 -12.49
N ASN A 476 3.43 4.32 -13.59
CA ASN A 476 4.66 3.90 -14.27
C ASN A 476 5.94 4.49 -13.65
N GLY A 477 5.89 4.87 -12.36
CA GLY A 477 7.00 5.44 -11.61
C GLY A 477 7.56 4.50 -10.54
N THR A 478 8.68 4.87 -9.95
CA THR A 478 9.19 4.17 -8.76
C THR A 478 8.32 4.49 -7.53
N PRO A 479 8.20 3.58 -6.56
CA PRO A 479 7.59 3.88 -5.26
C PRO A 479 8.55 4.66 -4.34
N ARG A 480 9.69 5.15 -4.85
CA ARG A 480 10.72 5.82 -4.08
C ARG A 480 10.39 7.32 -3.97
N PRO A 481 10.25 7.86 -2.76
CA PRO A 481 9.95 9.27 -2.58
C PRO A 481 11.11 10.15 -3.06
N GLY A 482 10.78 11.24 -3.76
CA GLY A 482 11.77 12.20 -4.27
C GLY A 482 12.28 11.95 -5.70
N ASP A 483 11.92 10.81 -6.33
CA ASP A 483 12.29 10.45 -7.71
C ASP A 483 11.43 11.18 -8.80
N GLY A 484 10.61 12.16 -8.41
CA GLY A 484 9.70 12.89 -9.32
C GLY A 484 8.27 12.33 -9.38
N TYR A 485 7.53 12.71 -10.42
CA TYR A 485 6.20 12.20 -10.74
C TYR A 485 6.20 11.49 -12.11
N ASN A 486 5.31 10.50 -12.29
CA ASN A 486 5.22 9.70 -13.52
C ASN A 486 3.77 9.56 -14.02
N THR A 487 3.58 8.81 -15.11
CA THR A 487 2.29 8.58 -15.78
C THR A 487 1.44 7.51 -15.12
N CYS A 488 0.14 7.67 -15.21
CA CYS A 488 -0.84 6.63 -14.95
C CYS A 488 -1.33 6.02 -16.27
N SER A 489 -1.55 4.71 -16.30
CA SER A 489 -2.12 4.00 -17.47
C SER A 489 -3.10 2.91 -17.05
N ASN A 490 -3.98 2.53 -17.98
CA ASN A 490 -5.04 1.51 -17.82
C ASN A 490 -6.09 1.79 -16.72
N ILE A 491 -6.11 2.98 -16.13
CA ILE A 491 -7.13 3.39 -15.15
C ILE A 491 -8.41 3.78 -15.90
N SER A 492 -9.56 3.21 -15.56
CA SER A 492 -10.87 3.45 -16.21
C SER A 492 -11.25 4.93 -16.29
N CYS A 493 -10.93 5.72 -15.25
CA CYS A 493 -11.21 7.15 -15.19
C CYS A 493 -10.23 8.01 -16.02
N HIS A 494 -9.09 7.45 -16.43
CA HIS A 494 -8.02 8.11 -17.18
C HIS A 494 -7.70 7.35 -18.48
N TYR A 495 -8.67 6.60 -19.00
CA TYR A 495 -8.52 5.71 -20.16
C TYR A 495 -8.51 6.52 -21.47
N SER A 496 -7.40 7.21 -21.72
CA SER A 496 -7.22 8.22 -22.78
C SER A 496 -6.05 7.84 -23.71
N THR A 497 -6.06 8.35 -24.95
CA THR A 497 -4.95 8.20 -25.90
C THR A 497 -3.66 8.89 -25.46
N THR A 498 -3.74 9.78 -24.47
CA THR A 498 -2.59 10.28 -23.70
C THR A 498 -2.65 9.76 -22.27
N THR A 499 -1.56 9.18 -21.78
CA THR A 499 -1.42 8.71 -20.39
C THR A 499 -1.10 9.92 -19.49
N PRO A 500 -1.99 10.33 -18.57
CA PRO A 500 -1.79 11.53 -17.78
C PRO A 500 -0.64 11.35 -16.78
N ALA A 501 0.21 12.38 -16.65
CA ALA A 501 1.25 12.45 -15.64
C ALA A 501 0.73 13.01 -14.32
N TRP A 502 1.14 12.44 -13.20
CA TRP A 502 0.81 12.99 -11.89
C TRP A 502 1.46 14.37 -11.72
N GLY A 503 0.73 15.31 -11.13
CA GLY A 503 1.10 16.72 -11.06
C GLY A 503 0.81 17.54 -12.32
N THR A 504 0.39 16.95 -13.46
CA THR A 504 0.02 17.72 -14.65
C THR A 504 -1.50 17.90 -14.79
N ALA A 505 -1.89 19.00 -15.43
CA ALA A 505 -3.28 19.27 -15.76
C ALA A 505 -3.63 18.66 -17.12
N THR A 506 -4.26 17.49 -17.13
CA THR A 506 -4.74 16.82 -18.35
C THR A 506 -6.27 16.99 -18.47
N PRO A 507 -6.79 17.77 -19.44
CA PRO A 507 -8.24 17.92 -19.64
C PRO A 507 -8.85 16.65 -20.25
N ILE A 508 -9.63 15.90 -19.46
CA ILE A 508 -10.36 14.73 -19.95
C ILE A 508 -11.57 15.21 -20.75
N THR A 509 -11.62 14.89 -22.04
CA THR A 509 -12.78 15.12 -22.92
C THR A 509 -13.56 13.82 -23.14
N CYS A 510 -14.77 13.90 -23.68
CA CYS A 510 -15.59 12.73 -23.99
C CYS A 510 -14.85 11.71 -24.87
N VAL A 511 -14.05 12.19 -25.84
CA VAL A 511 -13.24 11.34 -26.74
C VAL A 511 -11.91 10.88 -26.16
N GLY A 512 -11.56 11.31 -24.93
CA GLY A 512 -10.57 10.63 -24.11
C GLY A 512 -11.04 9.21 -23.81
N CYS A 513 -12.12 9.07 -23.05
CA CYS A 513 -12.67 7.78 -22.62
C CYS A 513 -13.45 7.03 -23.73
N HIS A 514 -14.05 7.74 -24.68
CA HIS A 514 -14.89 7.17 -25.74
C HIS A 514 -14.42 7.63 -27.12
N SER A 515 -13.36 7.00 -27.65
CA SER A 515 -12.80 7.40 -28.95
C SER A 515 -13.87 7.40 -30.06
N LEU A 516 -13.84 8.44 -30.91
CA LEU A 516 -14.88 8.66 -31.91
C LEU A 516 -15.00 7.49 -32.90
N ALA A 517 -13.88 6.84 -33.24
CA ALA A 517 -13.87 5.64 -34.09
C ALA A 517 -14.66 4.47 -33.47
N VAL A 518 -14.45 4.19 -32.17
CA VAL A 518 -15.18 3.12 -31.46
C VAL A 518 -16.67 3.47 -31.33
N LEU A 519 -17.00 4.73 -31.05
CA LEU A 519 -18.39 5.18 -31.02
C LEU A 519 -19.08 4.99 -32.38
N LEU A 520 -18.49 5.50 -33.47
CA LEU A 520 -19.07 5.40 -34.82
C LEU A 520 -19.22 3.95 -35.30
N ALA A 521 -18.34 3.03 -34.88
CA ALA A 521 -18.46 1.61 -35.17
C ALA A 521 -19.52 0.87 -34.30
N SER A 522 -19.97 1.47 -33.20
CA SER A 522 -20.83 0.81 -32.19
C SER A 522 -22.32 0.98 -32.50
N GLY A 523 -22.86 0.15 -33.39
CA GLY A 523 -24.28 0.14 -33.74
C GLY A 523 -24.71 1.45 -34.42
N ALA A 524 -25.90 1.97 -34.08
CA ALA A 524 -26.50 3.10 -34.79
C ALA A 524 -25.90 4.50 -34.46
N HIS A 525 -24.81 4.61 -33.70
CA HIS A 525 -24.20 5.91 -33.36
C HIS A 525 -23.87 6.76 -34.60
N ALA A 526 -23.30 6.17 -35.66
CA ALA A 526 -22.99 6.84 -36.93
C ALA A 526 -24.24 7.28 -37.74
N LYS A 527 -25.44 7.19 -37.18
CA LYS A 527 -26.68 7.81 -37.71
C LYS A 527 -27.16 9.01 -36.86
N HIS A 528 -26.54 9.25 -35.70
CA HIS A 528 -27.03 10.16 -34.66
C HIS A 528 -25.99 11.17 -34.15
N ILE A 529 -24.69 10.84 -34.19
CA ILE A 529 -23.59 11.77 -33.87
C ILE A 529 -22.81 12.13 -35.13
N SER A 530 -22.15 13.29 -35.11
CA SER A 530 -21.26 13.74 -36.18
C SER A 530 -20.10 12.75 -36.40
N ALA A 531 -19.66 12.61 -37.66
CA ALA A 531 -18.46 11.87 -37.99
C ALA A 531 -17.16 12.67 -37.75
N THR A 532 -17.25 13.99 -37.47
CA THR A 532 -16.10 14.91 -37.42
C THR A 532 -16.09 15.85 -36.21
N ALA A 533 -17.24 16.19 -35.63
CA ALA A 533 -17.39 17.14 -34.54
C ALA A 533 -17.44 16.44 -33.17
N VAL A 534 -16.38 16.63 -32.37
CA VAL A 534 -16.28 16.07 -31.02
C VAL A 534 -17.40 16.61 -30.10
N PRO A 535 -18.12 15.75 -29.35
CA PRO A 535 -19.04 16.17 -28.29
C PRO A 535 -18.28 16.80 -27.10
N THR A 536 -18.75 17.93 -26.60
CA THR A 536 -18.17 18.60 -25.41
C THR A 536 -19.02 18.39 -24.16
N LEU A 537 -18.37 18.36 -22.99
CA LEU A 537 -18.94 17.97 -21.69
C LEU A 537 -20.09 18.88 -21.17
N TYR A 538 -20.38 19.99 -21.85
CA TYR A 538 -21.49 20.91 -21.51
C TYR A 538 -22.63 20.88 -22.52
N ASN A 539 -22.48 20.16 -23.64
CA ASN A 539 -23.46 20.09 -24.74
C ASN A 539 -24.26 18.77 -24.74
N TYR A 540 -24.34 18.08 -23.59
CA TYR A 540 -24.92 16.74 -23.45
C TYR A 540 -26.33 16.57 -24.05
N THR A 541 -27.18 17.59 -24.01
CA THR A 541 -28.57 17.54 -24.51
C THR A 541 -28.81 18.40 -25.75
N ALA A 542 -27.74 19.00 -26.31
CA ALA A 542 -27.82 19.87 -27.47
C ALA A 542 -28.18 19.11 -28.75
N ASN A 543 -28.59 19.87 -29.76
CA ASN A 543 -28.69 19.41 -31.14
C ASN A 543 -27.83 20.36 -31.99
N ARG A 544 -26.72 19.86 -32.53
CA ARG A 544 -25.76 20.59 -33.35
C ARG A 544 -25.79 20.15 -34.82
N SER A 545 -26.81 19.36 -35.20
CA SER A 545 -26.99 18.84 -36.56
C SER A 545 -26.87 19.95 -37.61
N THR A 546 -26.14 19.66 -38.69
CA THR A 546 -25.89 20.61 -39.79
C THR A 546 -26.86 20.35 -40.95
N ALA A 547 -26.61 20.92 -42.14
CA ALA A 547 -27.30 20.45 -43.33
C ALA A 547 -26.90 19.01 -43.69
N GLY A 548 -25.59 18.71 -43.64
CA GLY A 548 -25.01 17.46 -44.11
C GLY A 548 -25.07 16.28 -43.15
N GLU A 549 -25.07 16.50 -41.83
CA GLU A 549 -25.07 15.42 -40.83
C GLU A 549 -25.97 15.68 -39.62
N TYR A 550 -26.31 14.61 -38.90
CA TYR A 550 -26.93 14.69 -37.59
C TYR A 550 -25.85 14.76 -36.52
N ASP A 551 -26.07 15.58 -35.50
CA ASP A 551 -25.19 15.63 -34.34
C ASP A 551 -25.98 15.94 -33.07
N PHE A 552 -26.49 14.89 -32.44
CA PHE A 552 -27.23 14.95 -31.19
C PHE A 552 -26.28 14.73 -30.01
N GLY A 553 -26.38 15.58 -28.98
CA GLY A 553 -25.68 15.37 -27.71
C GLY A 553 -26.11 14.05 -27.07
N CYS A 554 -25.16 13.34 -26.45
CA CYS A 554 -25.32 11.97 -25.97
C CYS A 554 -26.56 11.75 -25.07
N SER A 555 -26.89 12.72 -24.22
CA SER A 555 -28.00 12.63 -23.27
C SER A 555 -29.39 12.91 -23.89
N ASN A 556 -29.49 12.95 -25.23
CA ASN A 556 -30.75 12.67 -25.91
C ASN A 556 -31.16 11.18 -25.78
N CYS A 557 -30.19 10.27 -25.57
CA CYS A 557 -30.42 8.83 -25.37
C CYS A 557 -29.77 8.25 -24.09
N HIS A 558 -28.81 8.96 -23.48
CA HIS A 558 -28.14 8.57 -22.24
C HIS A 558 -28.58 9.44 -21.04
N PRO A 559 -28.32 9.03 -19.78
CA PRO A 559 -28.57 9.89 -18.63
C PRO A 559 -27.72 11.17 -18.65
N ILE A 560 -28.15 12.19 -17.91
CA ILE A 560 -27.38 13.43 -17.71
C ILE A 560 -26.47 13.33 -16.48
N SER A 561 -26.83 12.49 -15.49
CA SER A 561 -26.05 12.32 -14.26
C SER A 561 -24.65 11.76 -14.53
N SER A 562 -23.63 12.39 -13.93
CA SER A 562 -22.26 11.90 -13.91
C SER A 562 -22.13 10.52 -13.24
N THR A 563 -22.97 10.20 -12.25
CA THR A 563 -22.99 8.90 -11.57
C THR A 563 -23.20 7.73 -12.53
N ASN A 564 -23.94 7.94 -13.61
CA ASN A 564 -24.21 6.94 -14.64
C ASN A 564 -23.12 6.84 -15.73
N HIS A 565 -22.04 7.61 -15.61
CA HIS A 565 -20.90 7.56 -16.53
C HIS A 565 -19.73 6.70 -15.99
N TYR A 566 -19.73 6.33 -14.71
CA TYR A 566 -18.68 5.49 -14.09
C TYR A 566 -19.21 4.26 -13.34
N ASN A 567 -20.50 3.92 -13.46
CA ASN A 567 -21.11 2.76 -12.79
C ASN A 567 -20.92 1.41 -13.53
N SER A 568 -19.96 1.32 -14.46
CA SER A 568 -19.66 0.15 -15.30
C SER A 568 -20.80 -0.37 -16.20
N ALA A 569 -21.91 0.36 -16.34
CA ALA A 569 -23.04 0.00 -17.19
C ALA A 569 -23.24 0.98 -18.36
N ILE A 570 -23.73 0.48 -19.51
CA ILE A 570 -24.18 1.33 -20.62
C ILE A 570 -25.63 1.72 -20.35
N ASN A 571 -25.81 2.81 -19.60
CA ASN A 571 -27.13 3.32 -19.21
C ASN A 571 -27.78 4.06 -20.37
N VAL A 572 -29.05 3.76 -20.67
CA VAL A 572 -29.87 4.44 -21.70
C VAL A 572 -31.22 4.85 -21.14
N THR A 573 -31.74 5.99 -21.62
CA THR A 573 -33.00 6.58 -21.16
C THR A 573 -33.57 7.53 -22.20
N LEU A 574 -34.87 7.40 -22.44
CA LEU A 574 -35.65 8.32 -23.26
C LEU A 574 -36.54 9.22 -22.40
N LYS A 575 -36.49 9.12 -21.07
CA LYS A 575 -37.39 9.79 -20.13
C LYS A 575 -37.47 11.30 -20.40
N ASN A 576 -38.69 11.82 -20.53
CA ASN A 576 -38.96 13.19 -20.98
C ASN A 576 -38.81 14.28 -19.91
N ASN A 577 -38.70 13.90 -18.63
CA ASN A 577 -38.67 14.81 -17.48
C ASN A 577 -37.55 14.49 -16.47
N GLU A 578 -36.39 14.03 -16.95
CA GLU A 578 -35.15 14.09 -16.15
C GLU A 578 -34.65 15.54 -16.04
N ALA A 579 -34.01 15.90 -14.92
CA ALA A 579 -33.50 17.25 -14.72
C ALA A 579 -32.44 17.62 -15.78
N GLY A 580 -32.64 18.73 -16.50
CA GLY A 580 -31.71 19.23 -17.52
C GLY A 580 -31.89 18.69 -18.94
N VAL A 581 -32.94 17.90 -19.23
CA VAL A 581 -33.17 17.39 -20.61
C VAL A 581 -33.43 18.51 -21.63
N GLY A 582 -32.92 18.31 -22.85
CA GLY A 582 -33.08 19.25 -23.97
C GLY A 582 -34.44 19.16 -24.66
N SER A 583 -34.76 20.18 -25.44
CA SER A 583 -36.08 20.42 -26.07
C SER A 583 -36.55 19.36 -27.08
N LEU A 584 -35.66 18.50 -27.57
CA LEU A 584 -36.03 17.29 -28.33
C LEU A 584 -36.54 16.19 -27.40
N ARG A 585 -35.83 15.94 -26.31
CA ARG A 585 -36.10 14.84 -25.37
C ARG A 585 -37.32 15.12 -24.47
N THR A 586 -37.64 16.38 -24.17
CA THR A 586 -38.91 16.76 -23.53
C THR A 586 -40.15 16.41 -24.36
N LYS A 587 -40.00 16.15 -25.67
CA LYS A 587 -41.09 15.74 -26.58
C LYS A 587 -41.26 14.22 -26.69
N ASN A 588 -40.47 13.44 -25.95
CA ASN A 588 -40.65 11.98 -25.84
C ASN A 588 -41.90 11.65 -24.99
N SER A 589 -42.49 10.47 -25.18
CA SER A 589 -43.59 9.95 -24.35
C SER A 589 -43.13 9.05 -23.20
N ALA A 590 -41.84 8.69 -23.14
CA ALA A 590 -41.27 7.88 -22.08
C ALA A 590 -41.23 8.61 -20.73
N THR A 591 -41.67 7.93 -19.66
CA THR A 591 -41.70 8.44 -18.28
C THR A 591 -40.81 7.65 -17.32
N ALA A 592 -40.31 6.48 -17.75
CA ALA A 592 -39.39 5.63 -16.99
C ALA A 592 -37.99 5.54 -17.62
N VAL A 593 -37.07 4.88 -16.90
CA VAL A 593 -35.63 4.79 -17.20
C VAL A 593 -35.24 3.31 -17.31
N GLY A 594 -34.29 2.96 -18.20
CA GLY A 594 -33.77 1.61 -18.35
C GLY A 594 -34.38 0.80 -19.49
N ILE A 595 -33.82 -0.40 -19.73
CA ILE A 595 -34.20 -1.31 -20.82
C ILE A 595 -35.24 -2.31 -20.29
N ASN A 596 -36.29 -2.60 -21.07
CA ASN A 596 -37.42 -3.46 -20.72
C ASN A 596 -38.27 -2.98 -19.52
N VAL A 597 -38.04 -1.74 -19.05
CA VAL A 597 -38.86 -1.12 -18.00
C VAL A 597 -40.14 -0.56 -18.62
N ALA A 598 -41.29 -0.81 -18.00
CA ALA A 598 -42.57 -0.27 -18.46
C ALA A 598 -42.51 1.27 -18.59
N ASN A 599 -43.06 1.82 -19.67
CA ASN A 599 -43.03 3.26 -20.01
C ASN A 599 -41.63 3.89 -20.19
N SER A 600 -40.56 3.09 -20.38
CA SER A 600 -39.23 3.57 -20.80
C SER A 600 -39.14 3.84 -22.31
N GLY A 601 -39.94 3.12 -23.10
CA GLY A 601 -39.85 3.10 -24.55
C GLY A 601 -38.58 2.45 -25.11
N ILE A 602 -37.85 1.67 -24.31
CA ILE A 602 -36.63 0.95 -24.71
C ILE A 602 -36.80 -0.55 -24.42
N THR A 603 -36.59 -1.41 -25.41
CA THR A 603 -36.68 -2.87 -25.26
C THR A 603 -35.49 -3.59 -25.89
N GLY A 604 -35.20 -4.81 -25.40
CA GLY A 604 -34.14 -5.69 -25.90
C GLY A 604 -33.07 -6.04 -24.85
N THR A 605 -31.86 -6.33 -25.30
CA THR A 605 -30.68 -6.71 -24.51
C THR A 605 -29.48 -5.87 -24.91
N SER A 606 -28.88 -5.16 -23.96
CA SER A 606 -27.71 -4.29 -24.21
C SER A 606 -26.55 -5.07 -24.86
N LYS A 607 -25.85 -4.42 -25.80
CA LYS A 607 -24.81 -5.00 -26.69
C LYS A 607 -25.29 -6.05 -27.71
N THR A 608 -26.57 -6.45 -27.71
CA THR A 608 -27.08 -7.50 -28.62
C THR A 608 -28.23 -7.03 -29.52
N SER A 609 -29.25 -6.40 -28.94
CA SER A 609 -30.46 -5.97 -29.64
C SER A 609 -31.14 -4.86 -28.83
N ILE A 610 -31.38 -3.69 -29.40
CA ILE A 610 -32.11 -2.60 -28.72
C ILE A 610 -33.06 -1.91 -29.70
N ARG A 611 -34.31 -1.69 -29.29
CA ARG A 611 -35.31 -0.91 -30.03
C ARG A 611 -35.90 0.19 -29.18
N CYS A 612 -36.24 1.30 -29.82
CA CYS A 612 -36.87 2.47 -29.22
C CYS A 612 -38.27 2.67 -29.80
N SER A 613 -39.24 3.11 -28.99
CA SER A 613 -40.64 3.28 -29.43
C SER A 613 -41.37 4.50 -28.83
N MET A 614 -40.68 5.37 -28.09
CA MET A 614 -41.29 6.54 -27.41
C MET A 614 -40.48 7.84 -27.60
N THR A 615 -39.60 7.91 -28.60
CA THR A 615 -38.75 9.08 -28.85
C THR A 615 -39.26 9.96 -29.99
N TYR A 616 -39.30 11.27 -29.76
CA TYR A 616 -39.73 12.28 -30.72
C TYR A 616 -38.97 12.23 -32.05
N CYS A 617 -37.68 11.85 -32.02
CA CYS A 617 -36.82 11.74 -33.21
C CYS A 617 -37.26 10.61 -34.17
N HIS A 618 -38.13 9.71 -33.71
CA HIS A 618 -38.77 8.66 -34.50
C HIS A 618 -40.29 8.76 -34.42
N SER A 619 -40.83 9.99 -34.34
CA SER A 619 -42.26 10.27 -34.37
C SER A 619 -42.72 10.80 -35.73
N ASN A 620 -44.04 10.88 -35.91
CA ASN A 620 -44.67 11.60 -37.01
C ASN A 620 -44.44 13.12 -36.99
N GLY A 621 -43.81 13.68 -35.94
CA GLY A 621 -43.51 15.10 -35.78
C GLY A 621 -44.73 16.01 -35.59
N ASN A 622 -45.94 15.45 -35.53
CA ASN A 622 -47.20 16.20 -35.42
C ASN A 622 -47.51 16.53 -33.95
N PRO A 623 -47.30 17.76 -33.46
CA PRO A 623 -47.38 18.07 -32.03
C PRO A 623 -48.78 17.88 -31.43
N ASN A 624 -49.83 17.93 -32.26
CA ASN A 624 -51.23 17.80 -31.81
C ASN A 624 -51.69 16.33 -31.76
N ASN A 625 -50.88 15.39 -32.29
CA ASN A 625 -51.13 13.95 -32.24
C ASN A 625 -49.82 13.20 -32.51
N LEU A 626 -48.90 13.18 -31.52
CA LEU A 626 -47.59 12.54 -31.69
C LEU A 626 -47.74 11.00 -31.67
N ILE A 627 -47.48 10.38 -32.81
CA ILE A 627 -47.39 8.92 -32.95
C ILE A 627 -45.92 8.56 -33.12
N TYR A 628 -45.45 7.57 -32.37
CA TYR A 628 -44.07 7.14 -32.32
C TYR A 628 -43.90 5.83 -33.09
N ALA A 629 -42.94 5.78 -34.01
CA ALA A 629 -42.53 4.57 -34.69
C ALA A 629 -41.60 3.73 -33.80
N THR A 630 -41.77 2.42 -33.83
CA THR A 630 -40.75 1.48 -33.32
C THR A 630 -39.57 1.47 -34.28
N THR A 631 -38.34 1.62 -33.75
CA THR A 631 -37.14 1.63 -34.58
C THR A 631 -36.80 0.25 -35.18
N PRO A 632 -35.94 0.24 -36.22
CA PRO A 632 -35.01 -0.86 -36.47
C PRO A 632 -34.16 -1.16 -35.22
N ASP A 633 -33.41 -2.25 -35.22
CA ASP A 633 -32.53 -2.54 -34.09
C ASP A 633 -31.30 -1.62 -34.12
N TRP A 634 -30.89 -1.12 -32.95
CA TRP A 634 -29.69 -0.32 -32.76
C TRP A 634 -28.41 -1.04 -33.23
N TYR A 635 -28.38 -2.37 -33.15
CA TYR A 635 -27.24 -3.19 -33.56
C TYR A 635 -27.42 -3.78 -34.98
N GLY A 636 -28.54 -3.55 -35.67
CA GLY A 636 -28.72 -4.01 -37.05
C GLY A 636 -30.07 -3.67 -37.72
N GLY A 637 -29.99 -3.40 -39.02
CA GLY A 637 -31.15 -3.21 -39.89
C GLY A 637 -31.52 -1.76 -40.20
N SER A 638 -32.65 -1.58 -40.87
CA SER A 638 -33.12 -0.28 -41.38
C SER A 638 -34.64 -0.25 -41.53
N PHE A 639 -35.23 0.94 -41.64
CA PHE A 639 -36.58 1.09 -42.18
C PHE A 639 -36.61 0.60 -43.64
N THR A 640 -37.69 -0.08 -44.04
CA THR A 640 -37.88 -0.66 -45.36
C THR A 640 -38.95 0.09 -46.17
N GLY A 641 -38.80 0.13 -47.49
CA GLY A 641 -39.64 0.95 -48.36
C GLY A 641 -39.49 2.45 -48.08
N ASP A 642 -40.57 3.21 -48.30
CA ASP A 642 -40.55 4.67 -48.22
C ASP A 642 -40.22 5.17 -46.80
N ARG A 643 -39.03 5.75 -46.68
CA ARG A 643 -38.53 6.37 -45.44
C ARG A 643 -39.47 7.44 -44.89
N CYS A 644 -40.23 8.14 -45.74
CA CYS A 644 -41.16 9.18 -45.29
C CYS A 644 -42.43 8.58 -44.66
N ALA A 645 -43.00 7.53 -45.26
CA ALA A 645 -44.15 6.80 -44.72
C ALA A 645 -43.87 6.20 -43.34
N ASN A 646 -42.67 5.62 -43.16
CA ASN A 646 -42.20 4.99 -41.91
C ASN A 646 -42.21 5.91 -40.67
N CYS A 647 -42.34 7.23 -40.82
CA CYS A 647 -42.47 8.16 -39.70
C CYS A 647 -43.65 9.14 -39.88
N HIS A 648 -43.66 9.91 -40.97
CA HIS A 648 -44.60 11.02 -41.19
C HIS A 648 -45.84 10.64 -42.01
N GLY A 649 -46.05 9.36 -42.30
CA GLY A 649 -47.15 8.87 -43.13
C GLY A 649 -47.04 9.14 -44.62
N ASN A 650 -46.22 10.11 -45.03
CA ASN A 650 -46.19 10.69 -46.39
C ASN A 650 -47.55 11.35 -46.76
N ALA A 651 -47.70 11.81 -47.99
CA ALA A 651 -48.98 12.28 -48.54
C ALA A 651 -49.47 11.29 -49.62
N PRO A 652 -50.69 10.72 -49.51
CA PRO A 652 -51.54 10.70 -48.32
C PRO A 652 -50.88 9.93 -47.18
N ASN A 653 -51.35 10.16 -45.95
CA ASN A 653 -50.94 9.38 -44.78
C ASN A 653 -51.16 7.87 -45.03
N SER A 654 -50.12 7.06 -44.78
CA SER A 654 -50.09 5.62 -45.05
C SER A 654 -49.73 4.81 -43.81
N THR A 655 -48.45 4.45 -43.59
CA THR A 655 -48.00 3.56 -42.50
C THR A 655 -48.25 4.13 -41.10
N ILE A 656 -48.14 5.45 -40.94
CA ILE A 656 -48.41 6.19 -39.71
C ILE A 656 -49.26 7.42 -40.07
N ALA A 657 -50.16 7.85 -39.19
CA ALA A 657 -50.89 9.10 -39.42
C ALA A 657 -49.97 10.31 -39.17
N GLY A 658 -49.63 11.04 -40.23
CA GLY A 658 -48.84 12.27 -40.18
C GLY A 658 -49.62 13.50 -39.73
N SER A 659 -49.30 14.67 -40.30
CA SER A 659 -50.12 15.86 -40.13
C SER A 659 -51.46 15.70 -40.87
N LYS A 660 -52.53 16.33 -40.36
CA LYS A 660 -53.83 16.35 -41.06
C LYS A 660 -53.72 17.01 -42.43
N SER A 661 -52.83 17.99 -42.59
CA SER A 661 -52.55 18.72 -43.84
C SER A 661 -51.99 17.86 -44.97
N HIS A 662 -51.52 16.64 -44.68
CA HIS A 662 -51.09 15.65 -45.69
C HIS A 662 -52.27 14.78 -46.18
N TYR A 663 -53.46 14.91 -45.61
CA TYR A 663 -54.55 13.95 -45.72
C TYR A 663 -55.91 14.63 -45.92
N ASN A 664 -56.51 14.46 -47.10
CA ASN A 664 -57.84 14.95 -47.44
C ASN A 664 -58.77 13.76 -47.75
N ARG A 665 -59.96 13.75 -47.13
CA ARG A 665 -61.00 12.72 -47.26
C ARG A 665 -61.94 12.92 -48.48
N LYS A 666 -61.88 14.08 -49.15
CA LYS A 666 -62.82 14.52 -50.20
C LYS A 666 -62.12 15.35 -51.29
N PHE A 667 -61.03 14.86 -51.87
CA PHE A 667 -60.33 15.63 -52.91
C PHE A 667 -61.08 15.59 -54.24
N LEU A 668 -61.63 16.73 -54.64
CA LEU A 668 -62.08 17.04 -56.01
C LEU A 668 -62.98 15.96 -56.66
N GLY A 669 -63.91 15.41 -55.88
CA GLY A 669 -64.95 14.48 -56.36
C GLY A 669 -64.77 13.02 -55.94
N TYR A 670 -63.65 12.63 -55.33
CA TYR A 670 -63.42 11.26 -54.87
C TYR A 670 -63.79 11.07 -53.40
N THR A 671 -64.61 10.05 -53.11
CA THR A 671 -65.00 9.61 -51.77
C THR A 671 -64.20 8.39 -51.26
N SER A 672 -63.44 7.74 -52.14
CA SER A 672 -62.79 6.44 -51.90
C SER A 672 -61.26 6.46 -51.98
N MET A 673 -60.63 7.61 -52.26
CA MET A 673 -59.18 7.75 -52.27
C MET A 673 -58.75 8.97 -51.42
N PRO A 674 -57.87 8.80 -50.41
CA PRO A 674 -57.30 9.92 -49.68
C PRO A 674 -56.23 10.61 -50.53
N GLY A 675 -56.30 11.93 -50.67
CA GLY A 675 -55.39 12.68 -51.54
C GLY A 675 -55.31 14.16 -51.17
N GLY A 676 -54.31 14.55 -50.37
CA GLY A 676 -54.06 15.96 -50.04
C GLY A 676 -53.41 16.74 -51.19
N HIS A 677 -52.58 17.73 -50.85
CA HIS A 677 -51.74 18.48 -51.79
C HIS A 677 -50.69 17.58 -52.48
N GLN A 678 -51.11 16.83 -53.50
CA GLN A 678 -50.34 15.76 -54.13
C GLN A 678 -50.47 15.81 -55.65
N ILE A 679 -49.34 15.65 -56.37
CA ILE A 679 -49.21 15.58 -57.84
C ILE A 679 -49.59 16.88 -58.58
N GLY A 680 -50.67 17.57 -58.21
CA GLY A 680 -51.09 18.85 -58.77
C GLY A 680 -52.59 19.12 -58.54
N ILE A 681 -53.00 20.38 -58.59
CA ILE A 681 -54.43 20.74 -58.42
C ILE A 681 -55.24 20.18 -59.60
N HIS A 682 -56.34 19.48 -59.32
CA HIS A 682 -57.23 18.83 -60.30
C HIS A 682 -56.61 17.68 -61.12
N ALA A 683 -55.49 17.08 -60.71
CA ALA A 683 -54.69 16.14 -61.52
C ALA A 683 -55.44 15.05 -62.33
N MET A 684 -56.59 14.55 -61.84
CA MET A 684 -57.41 13.50 -62.50
C MET A 684 -58.68 14.02 -63.20
N GLY A 685 -59.08 15.28 -62.98
CA GLY A 685 -60.38 15.84 -63.37
C GLY A 685 -60.33 17.02 -64.36
N ILE A 686 -59.17 17.32 -64.95
CA ILE A 686 -59.03 18.43 -65.91
C ILE A 686 -59.69 18.06 -67.23
N TYR A 687 -60.74 18.78 -67.61
CA TYR A 687 -61.32 18.66 -68.96
C TYR A 687 -60.33 19.11 -70.04
N SER A 688 -60.16 18.30 -71.09
CA SER A 688 -59.36 18.58 -72.28
C SER A 688 -60.27 18.99 -73.45
N SER A 689 -59.90 20.05 -74.17
CA SER A 689 -60.73 20.56 -75.27
C SER A 689 -60.80 19.56 -76.44
N PRO A 690 -61.99 19.28 -77.02
CA PRO A 690 -63.28 19.91 -76.72
C PRO A 690 -64.11 19.20 -75.63
N SER A 691 -63.93 17.90 -75.40
CA SER A 691 -64.90 17.09 -74.61
C SER A 691 -64.34 15.97 -73.71
N GLY A 692 -63.02 15.81 -73.59
CA GLY A 692 -62.40 14.67 -72.89
C GLY A 692 -61.92 14.98 -71.46
N LEU A 693 -61.43 13.98 -70.73
CA LEU A 693 -60.56 14.20 -69.57
C LEU A 693 -59.09 14.17 -70.01
N ALA A 694 -58.27 15.05 -69.45
CA ALA A 694 -56.82 15.09 -69.62
C ALA A 694 -56.17 14.00 -68.77
N LYS A 695 -55.38 13.12 -69.39
CA LYS A 695 -54.59 12.09 -68.71
C LYS A 695 -53.24 12.64 -68.24
N ALA A 696 -52.61 11.95 -67.30
CA ALA A 696 -51.20 12.15 -66.95
C ALA A 696 -50.28 12.10 -68.17
N GLY A 697 -49.18 12.84 -68.15
CA GLY A 697 -48.06 12.71 -69.10
C GLY A 697 -47.35 14.00 -69.50
N THR A 698 -46.46 13.88 -70.48
CA THR A 698 -45.58 14.94 -70.96
C THR A 698 -46.20 15.81 -72.07
N SER A 699 -47.34 15.42 -72.63
CA SER A 699 -47.98 16.14 -73.74
C SER A 699 -48.51 17.52 -73.32
N GLY A 700 -48.59 18.46 -74.28
CA GLY A 700 -49.16 19.79 -74.02
C GLY A 700 -50.65 19.81 -73.62
N ARG A 701 -51.36 18.68 -73.75
CA ARG A 701 -52.76 18.49 -73.30
C ARG A 701 -52.89 17.66 -72.01
N SER A 702 -51.81 17.07 -71.49
CA SER A 702 -51.83 16.24 -70.29
C SER A 702 -52.14 17.05 -69.03
N SER A 703 -52.77 16.43 -68.02
CA SER A 703 -53.24 17.10 -66.79
C SER A 703 -52.10 17.49 -65.84
N HIS A 704 -51.11 16.60 -65.69
CA HIS A 704 -49.85 16.80 -64.99
C HIS A 704 -48.76 15.96 -65.66
N GLY A 705 -47.49 16.21 -65.33
CA GLY A 705 -46.33 15.46 -65.86
C GLY A 705 -45.39 16.37 -66.65
N ASN A 706 -45.94 17.27 -67.46
CA ASN A 706 -45.19 18.36 -68.10
C ASN A 706 -44.97 19.54 -67.13
N ALA A 707 -43.72 19.74 -66.72
CA ALA A 707 -43.31 20.78 -65.77
C ALA A 707 -43.44 22.22 -66.31
N ALA A 708 -43.56 22.42 -67.62
CA ALA A 708 -43.77 23.73 -68.24
C ALA A 708 -45.24 24.18 -68.21
N THR A 709 -46.17 23.32 -67.78
CA THR A 709 -47.61 23.64 -67.71
C THR A 709 -48.28 23.28 -66.37
N ALA A 710 -47.66 22.46 -65.54
CA ALA A 710 -48.18 22.08 -64.22
C ALA A 710 -47.03 21.87 -63.21
N THR A 711 -47.10 22.54 -62.06
CA THR A 711 -46.15 22.30 -60.96
C THR A 711 -46.58 21.08 -60.16
N THR A 712 -45.70 20.09 -60.05
CA THR A 712 -45.92 18.95 -59.15
C THR A 712 -45.92 19.41 -57.70
N ILE A 713 -47.01 19.13 -56.98
CA ILE A 713 -47.10 19.43 -55.54
C ILE A 713 -46.66 18.20 -54.74
N SER A 714 -45.70 18.41 -53.85
CA SER A 714 -45.08 17.42 -52.96
C SER A 714 -44.50 18.13 -51.74
N CYS A 715 -43.91 17.39 -50.79
CA CYS A 715 -43.36 17.92 -49.54
C CYS A 715 -42.41 19.11 -49.75
N ASN A 716 -41.63 19.10 -50.84
CA ASN A 716 -40.68 20.16 -51.15
C ASN A 716 -41.31 21.51 -51.53
N ILE A 717 -42.62 21.59 -51.78
CA ILE A 717 -43.30 22.86 -52.01
C ILE A 717 -43.51 23.62 -50.70
N CYS A 718 -43.69 22.92 -49.57
CA CYS A 718 -44.01 23.51 -48.26
C CYS A 718 -42.93 23.32 -47.18
N HIS A 719 -41.94 22.47 -47.43
CA HIS A 719 -40.83 22.16 -46.51
C HIS A 719 -39.48 22.20 -47.23
N TYR A 720 -39.27 23.21 -48.10
CA TYR A 720 -38.21 23.22 -49.09
C TYR A 720 -36.80 23.16 -48.49
N LEU A 721 -36.54 23.85 -47.36
CA LEU A 721 -35.28 23.70 -46.61
C LEU A 721 -35.03 22.25 -46.16
N THR A 722 -36.07 21.51 -45.78
CA THR A 722 -35.93 20.16 -45.20
C THR A 722 -35.87 19.07 -46.28
N VAL A 723 -36.65 19.20 -47.35
CA VAL A 723 -36.74 18.25 -48.47
C VAL A 723 -36.83 19.05 -49.77
N THR A 724 -35.90 18.85 -50.70
CA THR A 724 -35.86 19.57 -51.99
C THR A 724 -36.41 18.74 -53.17
N THR A 725 -36.49 17.42 -53.03
CA THR A 725 -36.93 16.46 -54.05
C THR A 725 -38.39 16.69 -54.47
N ALA A 726 -38.63 16.95 -55.76
CA ALA A 726 -39.96 17.33 -56.29
C ALA A 726 -40.95 16.18 -56.44
N ARG A 727 -40.47 14.94 -56.31
CA ARG A 727 -41.22 13.69 -56.33
C ARG A 727 -40.60 12.78 -55.28
N ASN A 728 -41.39 11.84 -54.78
CA ASN A 728 -40.89 10.71 -54.02
C ASN A 728 -41.27 9.46 -54.83
N ASP A 729 -40.32 8.94 -55.62
CA ASP A 729 -40.53 7.75 -56.46
C ASP A 729 -40.82 6.49 -55.61
N ASP A 730 -40.74 6.59 -54.27
CA ASP A 730 -41.05 5.54 -53.30
C ASP A 730 -42.48 5.63 -52.73
N ASN A 731 -43.18 6.76 -52.89
CA ASN A 731 -44.56 7.01 -52.43
C ASN A 731 -45.58 6.10 -53.14
N THR A 732 -46.58 5.61 -52.41
CA THR A 732 -47.59 4.65 -52.92
C THR A 732 -48.34 5.12 -54.17
N VAL A 733 -48.73 6.40 -54.23
CA VAL A 733 -49.45 6.96 -55.39
C VAL A 733 -48.45 7.30 -56.50
N CYS A 734 -47.32 7.93 -56.17
CA CYS A 734 -46.30 8.26 -57.17
C CYS A 734 -45.79 7.00 -57.90
N LYS A 735 -45.55 5.89 -57.19
CA LYS A 735 -45.14 4.58 -57.74
C LYS A 735 -46.05 4.04 -58.84
N THR A 736 -47.35 4.36 -58.82
CA THR A 736 -48.28 3.95 -59.90
C THR A 736 -47.96 4.59 -61.25
N CYS A 737 -47.25 5.72 -61.25
CA CYS A 737 -46.86 6.49 -62.44
C CYS A 737 -45.33 6.63 -62.60
N HIS A 738 -44.57 6.37 -61.54
CA HIS A 738 -43.12 6.53 -61.46
C HIS A 738 -42.45 5.21 -61.08
N TYR A 739 -42.25 4.38 -62.11
CA TYR A 739 -41.60 3.07 -62.03
C TYR A 739 -40.70 2.82 -63.26
N ALA A 740 -39.73 1.93 -63.13
CA ALA A 740 -38.85 1.54 -64.24
C ALA A 740 -39.65 0.91 -65.38
N GLY A 741 -39.38 1.32 -66.63
CA GLY A 741 -40.12 0.87 -67.81
C GLY A 741 -41.38 1.68 -68.16
N ASN A 742 -41.83 2.62 -67.31
CA ASN A 742 -42.94 3.52 -67.66
C ASN A 742 -42.45 4.64 -68.61
N THR A 743 -42.90 4.62 -69.87
CA THR A 743 -42.54 5.64 -70.87
C THR A 743 -43.08 7.04 -70.59
N VAL A 744 -44.10 7.18 -69.74
CA VAL A 744 -44.78 8.44 -69.40
C VAL A 744 -44.19 9.08 -68.14
N GLY A 745 -43.46 8.31 -67.32
CA GLY A 745 -43.00 8.75 -66.01
C GLY A 745 -41.81 7.97 -65.45
N ALA A 746 -40.87 7.52 -66.30
CA ALA A 746 -39.73 6.69 -65.92
C ALA A 746 -39.05 7.10 -64.61
N GLN A 747 -38.77 6.11 -63.76
CA GLN A 747 -38.04 6.30 -62.50
C GLN A 747 -36.70 6.99 -62.75
N THR A 748 -36.46 8.09 -62.03
CA THR A 748 -35.15 8.78 -62.03
C THR A 748 -34.39 8.54 -60.73
N GLY A 749 -34.79 7.52 -59.96
CA GLY A 749 -34.21 7.17 -58.67
C GLY A 749 -34.51 8.19 -57.56
N ASN A 750 -35.58 8.98 -57.70
CA ASN A 750 -35.83 10.16 -56.86
C ASN A 750 -36.51 9.78 -55.53
N LEU A 751 -35.78 9.03 -54.70
CA LEU A 751 -36.17 8.77 -53.31
C LEU A 751 -36.15 10.08 -52.51
N ALA A 752 -37.18 10.32 -51.70
CA ALA A 752 -37.25 11.54 -50.90
C ALA A 752 -36.06 11.66 -49.93
N ALA A 753 -35.21 12.66 -50.18
CA ALA A 753 -33.99 12.91 -49.44
C ALA A 753 -34.12 14.13 -48.51
N ILE A 754 -33.56 14.01 -47.32
CA ILE A 754 -33.48 15.11 -46.35
C ILE A 754 -32.33 16.02 -46.78
N ALA A 755 -32.67 17.20 -47.28
CA ALA A 755 -31.72 18.18 -47.80
C ALA A 755 -31.01 18.98 -46.70
N ASN A 756 -31.66 19.13 -45.53
CA ASN A 756 -31.07 19.80 -44.38
C ASN A 756 -31.48 19.10 -43.06
N LYS A 757 -30.55 18.34 -42.48
CA LYS A 757 -30.80 17.56 -41.26
C LYS A 757 -31.14 18.43 -40.04
N SER A 758 -30.54 19.64 -39.95
CA SER A 758 -30.87 20.66 -38.93
C SER A 758 -32.31 21.18 -38.98
N LYS A 759 -33.04 20.95 -40.10
CA LYS A 759 -34.46 21.32 -40.29
C LYS A 759 -35.40 20.10 -40.31
N HIS A 760 -34.86 18.89 -40.21
CA HIS A 760 -35.64 17.66 -40.09
C HIS A 760 -35.95 17.30 -38.63
N VAL A 761 -34.92 17.34 -37.77
CA VAL A 761 -35.06 16.94 -36.35
C VAL A 761 -34.64 18.10 -35.44
N ASN A 762 -35.48 19.13 -35.33
CA ASN A 762 -35.22 20.30 -34.46
C ASN A 762 -36.37 20.64 -33.48
N GLY A 763 -37.38 19.76 -33.37
CA GLY A 763 -38.52 19.97 -32.48
C GLY A 763 -39.68 20.78 -33.08
N LEU A 764 -39.53 21.26 -34.31
CA LEU A 764 -40.49 22.13 -35.01
C LEU A 764 -40.92 21.51 -36.36
N VAL A 765 -42.17 21.78 -36.75
CA VAL A 765 -42.62 21.57 -38.14
C VAL A 765 -42.21 22.79 -38.95
N ASN A 766 -41.04 22.73 -39.58
CA ASN A 766 -40.48 23.83 -40.35
C ASN A 766 -41.20 23.96 -41.70
N VAL A 767 -42.14 24.90 -41.81
CA VAL A 767 -42.71 25.31 -43.11
C VAL A 767 -41.77 26.30 -43.77
N ASP A 768 -41.39 26.01 -45.01
CA ASP A 768 -40.68 26.91 -45.91
C ASP A 768 -41.13 26.64 -47.34
N PHE A 769 -41.69 27.65 -48.00
CA PHE A 769 -42.18 27.50 -49.36
C PHE A 769 -41.04 27.57 -50.36
N LYS A 770 -40.99 26.60 -51.28
CA LYS A 770 -40.08 26.68 -52.43
C LYS A 770 -40.37 27.96 -53.21
N PRO A 771 -39.37 28.81 -53.53
CA PRO A 771 -39.55 30.00 -54.34
C PRO A 771 -39.83 29.62 -55.80
N VAL A 772 -41.09 29.32 -56.11
CA VAL A 772 -41.55 28.87 -57.42
C VAL A 772 -42.82 29.60 -57.85
N THR A 773 -42.90 29.95 -59.13
CA THR A 773 -44.13 30.38 -59.78
C THR A 773 -45.00 29.14 -60.01
N MET A 774 -46.06 28.97 -59.21
CA MET A 774 -46.97 27.83 -59.37
C MET A 774 -47.67 27.84 -60.74
N LEU A 775 -47.61 26.71 -61.45
CA LEU A 775 -48.28 26.49 -62.73
C LEU A 775 -49.44 25.51 -62.55
N SER A 776 -50.59 25.87 -63.14
CA SER A 776 -51.84 25.10 -63.06
C SER A 776 -52.41 24.88 -64.46
N LYS A 777 -52.29 23.63 -64.96
CA LYS A 777 -52.94 23.19 -66.20
C LYS A 777 -54.46 23.16 -66.10
N ALA A 778 -55.01 23.15 -64.88
CA ALA A 778 -56.45 23.18 -64.66
C ALA A 778 -57.08 24.45 -65.24
N GLN A 779 -56.41 25.60 -65.06
CA GLN A 779 -56.84 26.95 -65.41
C GLN A 779 -58.15 27.40 -64.72
N VAL A 780 -58.20 28.67 -64.33
CA VAL A 780 -59.44 29.29 -63.84
C VAL A 780 -60.44 29.35 -65.00
N ARG A 781 -61.70 28.95 -64.75
CA ARG A 781 -62.78 28.96 -65.75
C ARG A 781 -62.85 30.34 -66.42
N GLN A 782 -62.88 30.39 -67.75
CA GLN A 782 -62.74 31.63 -68.53
C GLN A 782 -63.68 32.77 -68.07
N LYS A 783 -64.97 32.47 -67.82
CA LYS A 783 -65.95 33.44 -67.30
C LYS A 783 -65.50 34.11 -65.99
N TYR A 784 -64.93 33.34 -65.07
CA TYR A 784 -64.51 33.82 -63.75
C TYR A 784 -63.10 34.39 -63.74
N TYR A 785 -62.23 33.99 -64.69
CA TYR A 785 -60.92 34.64 -64.86
C TYR A 785 -61.05 36.14 -65.17
N VAL A 786 -62.10 36.54 -65.91
CA VAL A 786 -62.31 37.96 -66.28
C VAL A 786 -63.29 38.73 -65.37
N THR A 787 -64.15 38.05 -64.60
CA THR A 787 -65.17 38.69 -63.75
C THR A 787 -64.91 38.65 -62.25
N HIS A 788 -63.88 37.93 -61.78
CA HIS A 788 -63.52 37.85 -60.37
C HIS A 788 -62.06 38.25 -60.15
N ALA A 789 -61.70 38.53 -58.89
CA ALA A 789 -60.35 38.88 -58.46
C ALA A 789 -59.27 37.80 -58.73
N TYR A 790 -59.62 36.62 -59.25
CA TYR A 790 -58.67 35.58 -59.66
C TYR A 790 -57.60 36.10 -60.65
N SER A 791 -57.91 37.11 -61.46
CA SER A 791 -56.93 37.77 -62.34
C SER A 791 -55.89 38.65 -61.62
N SER A 792 -56.12 39.05 -60.36
CA SER A 792 -55.10 39.69 -59.53
C SER A 792 -54.04 38.69 -59.05
N VAL A 793 -54.40 37.41 -58.95
CA VAL A 793 -53.58 36.31 -58.41
C VAL A 793 -52.93 35.47 -59.51
N TRP A 794 -53.64 35.23 -60.62
CA TRP A 794 -53.22 34.35 -61.72
C TRP A 794 -53.01 35.11 -63.04
N LYS A 795 -51.95 34.75 -63.76
CA LYS A 795 -51.67 35.11 -65.15
C LYS A 795 -51.98 33.93 -66.08
N ARG A 796 -52.88 34.15 -67.04
CA ARG A 796 -53.18 33.25 -68.16
C ARG A 796 -51.99 33.19 -69.13
N ASN A 797 -51.50 32.00 -69.44
CA ASN A 797 -50.50 31.76 -70.48
C ASN A 797 -51.13 30.95 -71.62
N GLY A 798 -51.18 31.54 -72.82
CA GLY A 798 -51.90 30.97 -73.97
C GLY A 798 -53.43 31.03 -73.83
N GLY A 799 -54.14 30.19 -74.57
CA GLY A 799 -55.61 30.13 -74.57
C GLY A 799 -56.22 29.47 -73.32
N TYR A 800 -57.51 29.11 -73.42
CA TYR A 800 -58.20 28.32 -72.39
C TYR A 800 -58.35 26.87 -72.86
N LYS A 801 -57.87 25.90 -72.07
CA LYS A 801 -57.97 24.44 -72.29
C LYS A 801 -57.31 23.90 -73.57
N VAL A 802 -56.43 24.68 -74.21
CA VAL A 802 -55.68 24.27 -75.42
C VAL A 802 -54.32 23.62 -75.07
N SER A 803 -53.62 23.11 -76.09
CA SER A 803 -52.25 22.59 -75.91
C SER A 803 -51.30 23.69 -75.41
N GLY A 804 -50.38 23.37 -74.49
CA GLY A 804 -49.43 24.30 -73.89
C GLY A 804 -50.01 25.31 -72.90
N SER A 805 -51.28 25.71 -73.07
CA SER A 805 -51.92 26.70 -72.20
C SER A 805 -52.06 26.24 -70.75
N HIS A 806 -51.87 27.17 -69.81
CA HIS A 806 -51.94 26.97 -68.38
C HIS A 806 -52.08 28.32 -67.67
N ASP A 807 -52.34 28.31 -66.37
CA ASP A 807 -52.32 29.52 -65.53
C ASP A 807 -51.09 29.50 -64.63
N SER A 808 -50.46 30.66 -64.43
CA SER A 808 -49.28 30.84 -63.58
C SER A 808 -49.58 31.84 -62.47
N ALA A 809 -49.07 31.61 -61.27
CA ALA A 809 -49.16 32.60 -60.19
C ALA A 809 -48.48 33.91 -60.62
N LYS A 810 -49.04 35.07 -60.27
CA LYS A 810 -48.40 36.37 -60.55
C LYS A 810 -47.19 36.62 -59.66
N THR A 811 -47.21 36.12 -58.43
CA THR A 811 -46.08 36.13 -57.48
C THR A 811 -45.54 34.70 -57.31
N PRO A 812 -44.21 34.49 -57.33
CA PRO A 812 -43.61 33.28 -56.79
C PRO A 812 -44.01 33.10 -55.32
N PHE A 813 -44.01 31.85 -54.84
CA PHE A 813 -44.20 31.58 -53.42
C PHE A 813 -43.08 32.19 -52.57
N ASN A 814 -43.44 32.74 -51.40
CA ASN A 814 -42.51 33.36 -50.45
C ASN A 814 -42.98 33.11 -49.01
N THR A 815 -42.18 32.36 -48.25
CA THR A 815 -42.46 32.01 -46.84
C THR A 815 -42.78 33.25 -45.99
N ALA A 816 -42.00 34.33 -46.12
CA ALA A 816 -42.10 35.50 -45.26
C ALA A 816 -43.38 36.34 -45.45
N THR A 817 -44.06 36.22 -46.60
CA THR A 817 -45.27 36.99 -46.93
C THR A 817 -46.51 36.12 -47.11
N MET A 818 -46.38 34.80 -47.04
CA MET A 818 -47.47 33.83 -47.28
C MET A 818 -47.68 32.83 -46.14
N TRP A 819 -46.79 32.78 -45.15
CA TRP A 819 -46.91 31.88 -44.00
C TRP A 819 -46.76 32.63 -42.67
N ASP A 820 -47.82 32.62 -41.86
CA ASP A 820 -47.75 33.02 -40.46
C ASP A 820 -47.44 31.79 -39.58
N GLY A 821 -46.21 31.73 -39.08
CA GLY A 821 -45.73 30.68 -38.20
C GLY A 821 -46.36 30.67 -36.80
N SER A 822 -47.08 31.71 -36.39
CA SER A 822 -47.77 31.80 -35.10
C SER A 822 -49.19 31.22 -35.19
N THR A 823 -50.03 31.77 -36.07
CA THR A 823 -51.43 31.32 -36.29
C THR A 823 -51.53 30.07 -37.16
N LYS A 824 -50.43 29.64 -37.78
CA LYS A 824 -50.33 28.55 -38.77
C LYS A 824 -51.15 28.83 -40.04
N THR A 825 -51.14 30.09 -40.49
CA THR A 825 -51.99 30.53 -41.61
C THR A 825 -51.21 30.66 -42.91
N CYS A 826 -51.75 30.06 -43.97
CA CYS A 826 -51.36 30.24 -45.36
C CYS A 826 -52.20 31.37 -45.98
N SER A 827 -51.59 32.51 -46.27
CA SER A 827 -52.26 33.71 -46.82
C SER A 827 -51.66 34.10 -48.17
N ASN A 828 -52.45 34.74 -49.04
CA ASN A 828 -52.00 35.22 -50.36
C ASN A 828 -51.41 34.14 -51.31
N ILE A 829 -51.56 32.86 -50.98
CA ILE A 829 -51.10 31.74 -51.80
C ILE A 829 -52.00 31.62 -53.04
N ALA A 830 -51.39 31.57 -54.22
CA ALA A 830 -52.13 31.48 -55.49
C ALA A 830 -53.08 30.27 -55.56
N CYS A 831 -52.65 29.12 -55.02
CA CYS A 831 -53.46 27.90 -54.90
C CYS A 831 -54.73 28.07 -54.05
N HIS A 832 -54.77 29.02 -53.13
CA HIS A 832 -55.95 29.38 -52.32
C HIS A 832 -56.69 30.60 -52.90
N ASN A 833 -56.31 31.09 -54.08
CA ASN A 833 -56.93 32.21 -54.79
C ASN A 833 -57.00 33.52 -54.00
N GLY A 834 -56.09 33.72 -53.04
CA GLY A 834 -56.07 34.88 -52.15
C GLY A 834 -56.81 34.66 -50.82
N ASN A 835 -57.54 33.56 -50.66
CA ASN A 835 -58.13 33.18 -49.37
C ASN A 835 -57.02 32.93 -48.33
N SER A 836 -57.34 33.22 -47.08
CA SER A 836 -56.49 32.90 -45.92
C SER A 836 -56.96 31.57 -45.31
N VAL A 837 -56.09 30.55 -45.32
CA VAL A 837 -56.42 29.16 -44.96
C VAL A 837 -55.42 28.68 -43.91
N LYS A 838 -55.85 28.11 -42.78
CA LYS A 838 -54.90 27.57 -41.79
C LYS A 838 -54.47 26.16 -42.16
N TRP A 839 -53.22 25.85 -41.83
CA TRP A 839 -52.60 24.54 -41.99
C TRP A 839 -53.42 23.40 -41.37
N THR A 840 -54.23 23.69 -40.34
CA THR A 840 -55.03 22.73 -39.56
C THR A 840 -56.52 22.70 -39.90
N ASP A 841 -57.01 23.55 -40.81
CA ASP A 841 -58.45 23.70 -41.05
C ASP A 841 -59.09 22.43 -41.64
N ASN A 842 -60.40 22.30 -41.43
CA ASN A 842 -61.26 21.24 -41.99
C ASN A 842 -60.77 19.80 -41.78
N ASP A 843 -60.02 19.53 -40.70
CA ASP A 843 -59.44 18.21 -40.45
C ASP A 843 -58.43 17.75 -41.54
N GLY A 844 -57.92 18.67 -42.37
CA GLY A 844 -57.13 18.39 -43.58
C GLY A 844 -57.96 18.29 -44.87
N ALA A 845 -59.30 18.36 -44.78
CA ALA A 845 -60.18 18.36 -45.93
C ALA A 845 -60.18 19.74 -46.64
N THR A 846 -59.29 19.90 -47.62
CA THR A 846 -59.41 20.97 -48.62
C THR A 846 -60.66 20.71 -49.47
N GLU A 847 -61.80 21.25 -49.04
CA GLU A 847 -63.03 21.25 -49.83
C GLU A 847 -62.97 22.35 -50.90
N CYS A 848 -63.80 22.25 -51.94
CA CYS A 848 -63.80 23.21 -53.05
C CYS A 848 -63.96 24.67 -52.58
N ILE A 849 -64.77 24.90 -51.55
CA ILE A 849 -65.00 26.22 -50.93
C ILE A 849 -63.74 26.84 -50.33
N SER A 850 -62.72 26.04 -49.99
CA SER A 850 -61.43 26.55 -49.49
C SER A 850 -60.70 27.40 -50.55
N CYS A 851 -61.02 27.18 -51.84
CA CYS A 851 -60.40 27.88 -52.97
C CYS A 851 -61.42 28.62 -53.87
N HIS A 852 -62.73 28.41 -53.69
CA HIS A 852 -63.77 28.95 -54.57
C HIS A 852 -64.92 29.57 -53.77
N GLY A 853 -65.28 30.83 -54.05
CA GLY A 853 -66.39 31.52 -53.38
C GLY A 853 -67.78 30.94 -53.66
N SER A 854 -67.91 30.15 -54.74
CA SER A 854 -69.09 29.32 -55.06
C SER A 854 -68.66 28.13 -55.91
N LEU A 855 -69.50 27.09 -55.98
CA LEU A 855 -69.28 25.86 -56.77
C LEU A 855 -69.79 25.97 -58.21
#